data_AF-A0A3D2KAL2-F1
#
_entry.id   AF-A0A3D2KAL2-F1
#
_cell.length_a   1.000
_cell.length_b   1.000
_cell.length_c   1.000
_cell.angle_alpha   90.00
_cell.angle_beta   90.00
_cell.angle_gamma   90.00
#
_symmetry.space_group_name_H-M   'P 1'
#
loop_
_entity.id
_entity.type
_entity.pdbx_description
1 polymer ?
#
loop_
_entity_poly.entity_id
_entity_poly.type
_entity_poly.pdbx_seq_one_letter_code
_entity_poly.pdbx_strand_id
1 'polypeptide(L)'
;IYAGVLAAYATGGQYENVVVVMNKRASLYAAVSTGRAFGYLAKEAGNAAVNCWVISYNSKDNYELNANEMAFDAAYRSAFAVWAIAHKSEIEEYEAEIGESTDEQLIYEKLASKYASAFTLDDPDSLAGANQGGFNTLMVVAAGTVDATRNEQDVTKYIFSYTGTAYWYPLNGFSGDLSSVIGAGNGQYDPQKTATRTGYNVSFLNSEISSLDDLKLYAESVNNGYNFYKLTFTLTSDITINKEDGFFSIGTEASGVNGTFDGQGHTVTISQGTVIDGRYAGLFGYVAAEGTVKNLRIVVSGTLGKNDYTETQIKEGKQNTLYAGAVAYNAGTLKNLIVIANGTRFSTLNGISGLAVGYDATNLVSNVWALVDASDYMNSIGRVAIGDSGVNTMKIIGIGTVDATFEEEYKVKFTSETIDDTEWDKEWDKGWYKSYEKNQQISSAMLSGGSLHNGKQSYLIAPLDLFGVEYEVAAIKTTVETLAELRAIAEDVNVGGYSFENITFTLGADIDIRTTGMNDLPYLSIGTEKNPFKGTFCGKLNDDYYKLTLLAGSSMNALFTNNAGVIRDLTVIVKGTVGRAVSGTFGAVAEVNNGTIERTFVEIADTGSVVGYSAGGIVGRNNGTVSDCVVIVRGSIVSSAQIGDTLNAGGMVGINFGTVNGTTDYSAWIARNLLPTDTHRVKSDDATNENGYEDEEYAIEANLFLFGNIIARTGSKVAYANAGGVVGNQYGGSLNYLISYVAKGGVVASYGPADSTSIGRAGGLVGYARAAVNHSTVFLYGEVVFGSEATSGTAASLTSGGTAGYLDGVFAMNVWQVTLNRILPAASQGSKSVNSLNIKGNGKIKASIDADTESILFANIPDYNGSQIDGWCTAPTVEVDSKTGNIGENGNTFLPLAGIQNKYVMVIFVNTEIHSVADLADMASSVSAGLSGDSIVFNLLEDLELNAENALTQTIGSEEYPFNNVFNGNGHTITVKAGALPGDEYVGLFGYTGLGSTIRNLNVVVESGTYGSVNTDRTAVLASYAEGRIENVEITVKEGA
;
A
#
# COMPACT_ATOMS: atom_id res chain seq x y z
N ILE A 1 43.37 -52.10 35.69
CA ILE A 1 42.61 -52.04 36.97
C ILE A 1 42.58 -50.60 37.45
N TYR A 2 43.74 -49.97 37.68
CA TYR A 2 43.82 -48.54 37.99
C TYR A 2 44.60 -47.78 36.91
N ALA A 3 44.32 -46.48 36.69
CA ALA A 3 45.11 -45.61 35.81
C ALA A 3 45.24 -44.17 36.36
N GLY A 4 46.47 -43.65 36.39
CA GLY A 4 46.78 -42.28 36.78
C GLY A 4 48.03 -41.80 36.06
N VAL A 5 48.17 -40.49 35.87
CA VAL A 5 49.29 -39.91 35.08
C VAL A 5 50.64 -40.08 35.80
N LEU A 6 50.66 -39.90 37.12
CA LEU A 6 51.87 -40.03 37.92
C LEU A 6 52.11 -41.48 38.36
N ALA A 7 51.06 -42.17 38.82
CA ALA A 7 51.10 -43.61 39.06
C ALA A 7 49.72 -44.25 38.96
N ALA A 8 49.66 -45.49 38.48
CA ALA A 8 48.42 -46.27 38.47
C ALA A 8 47.98 -46.68 39.88
N TYR A 9 48.91 -46.99 40.79
CA TYR A 9 48.62 -47.43 42.16
C TYR A 9 49.76 -47.00 43.09
N ALA A 10 49.45 -46.30 44.17
CA ALA A 10 50.43 -45.78 45.14
C ALA A 10 50.08 -46.20 46.57
N THR A 11 51.05 -46.75 47.30
CA THR A 11 50.87 -47.26 48.68
C THR A 11 51.52 -46.36 49.75
N GLY A 12 52.24 -45.31 49.35
CA GLY A 12 52.92 -44.34 50.24
C GLY A 12 53.96 -43.48 49.50
N GLY A 13 54.41 -42.37 50.11
CA GLY A 13 55.44 -41.45 49.59
C GLY A 13 55.13 -39.96 49.83
N GLN A 14 56.15 -39.09 49.87
CA GLN A 14 55.98 -37.63 49.84
C GLN A 14 56.41 -37.07 48.49
N TYR A 15 55.55 -36.24 47.91
CA TYR A 15 55.66 -35.57 46.63
C TYR A 15 55.71 -34.06 46.92
N GLU A 16 56.83 -33.44 46.57
CA GLU A 16 57.00 -32.01 46.74
C GLU A 16 57.27 -31.36 45.39
N ASN A 17 56.58 -30.26 45.11
CA ASN A 17 56.77 -29.47 43.89
C ASN A 17 56.57 -30.32 42.61
N VAL A 18 55.47 -31.06 42.50
CA VAL A 18 55.15 -31.86 41.30
C VAL A 18 53.99 -31.21 40.54
N VAL A 19 54.16 -30.96 39.24
CA VAL A 19 53.07 -30.50 38.36
C VAL A 19 52.77 -31.57 37.32
N VAL A 20 51.49 -31.95 37.22
CA VAL A 20 50.97 -32.84 36.19
C VAL A 20 50.13 -31.99 35.24
N VAL A 21 50.48 -31.96 33.95
CA VAL A 21 49.70 -31.24 32.93
C VAL A 21 49.05 -32.26 32.01
N MET A 22 47.73 -32.38 32.07
CA MET A 22 46.93 -33.17 31.16
C MET A 22 46.47 -32.28 30.03
N ASN A 23 46.79 -32.62 28.78
CA ASN A 23 46.33 -31.85 27.63
C ASN A 23 44.85 -32.11 27.31
N LYS A 24 44.28 -31.35 26.37
CA LYS A 24 42.86 -31.46 25.96
C LYS A 24 42.45 -32.81 25.36
N ARG A 25 43.39 -33.65 24.92
CA ARG A 25 43.17 -34.97 24.30
C ARG A 25 43.63 -36.13 25.18
N ALA A 26 44.06 -35.84 26.41
CA ALA A 26 44.53 -36.86 27.32
C ALA A 26 43.31 -37.63 27.82
N SER A 27 43.34 -38.95 27.70
CA SER A 27 42.34 -39.84 28.29
C SER A 27 43.04 -40.94 29.08
N LEU A 28 42.48 -41.29 30.24
CA LEU A 28 42.92 -42.43 31.04
C LEU A 28 41.75 -43.39 31.18
N TYR A 29 42.01 -44.66 30.91
CA TYR A 29 40.99 -45.69 31.00
C TYR A 29 41.45 -46.81 31.93
N ALA A 30 40.60 -47.21 32.87
CA ALA A 30 40.86 -48.32 33.77
C ALA A 30 39.58 -49.02 34.22
N ALA A 31 39.69 -50.31 34.52
CA ALA A 31 38.55 -51.15 34.91
C ALA A 31 38.00 -50.90 36.34
N VAL A 32 38.73 -50.23 37.22
CA VAL A 32 38.36 -50.06 38.64
C VAL A 32 38.43 -48.61 39.10
N SER A 33 39.51 -47.88 38.85
CA SER A 33 39.54 -46.44 39.16
C SER A 33 40.55 -45.67 38.30
N THR A 34 40.18 -44.43 37.98
CA THR A 34 40.99 -43.46 37.26
C THR A 34 41.16 -42.21 38.12
N GLY A 35 42.33 -41.57 38.07
CA GLY A 35 42.53 -40.27 38.72
C GLY A 35 43.59 -39.43 38.01
N ARG A 36 43.46 -38.10 38.12
CA ARG A 36 44.31 -37.17 37.34
C ARG A 36 45.80 -37.27 37.70
N ALA A 37 46.11 -37.51 38.98
CA ALA A 37 47.48 -37.77 39.43
C ALA A 37 47.70 -39.28 39.69
N PHE A 38 46.86 -39.90 40.52
CA PHE A 38 46.97 -41.30 40.91
C PHE A 38 45.71 -42.08 40.53
N GLY A 39 45.88 -43.30 40.00
CA GLY A 39 44.75 -44.20 39.76
C GLY A 39 44.16 -44.77 41.05
N TYR A 40 44.97 -44.91 42.10
CA TYR A 40 44.58 -45.24 43.46
C TYR A 40 45.69 -44.82 44.44
N LEU A 41 45.34 -44.26 45.60
CA LEU A 41 46.27 -43.94 46.68
C LEU A 41 45.76 -44.50 48.03
N ALA A 42 46.62 -45.21 48.75
CA ALA A 42 46.26 -45.81 50.05
C ALA A 42 46.01 -44.75 51.14
N LYS A 43 44.98 -44.97 51.97
CA LYS A 43 44.47 -44.06 53.03
C LYS A 43 45.53 -43.58 54.04
N GLU A 44 46.54 -44.39 54.33
CA GLU A 44 47.61 -44.06 55.28
C GLU A 44 48.62 -43.02 54.74
N ALA A 45 48.54 -42.66 53.46
CA ALA A 45 49.40 -41.65 52.83
C ALA A 45 48.85 -40.20 52.95
N GLY A 46 47.95 -39.93 53.90
CA GLY A 46 47.17 -38.70 54.07
C GLY A 46 47.95 -37.42 54.42
N ASN A 47 48.89 -37.02 53.57
CA ASN A 47 49.43 -35.68 53.29
C ASN A 47 50.68 -35.89 52.42
N ALA A 48 50.50 -36.58 51.31
CA ALA A 48 51.59 -36.98 50.42
C ALA A 48 52.06 -35.82 49.53
N ALA A 49 51.33 -34.71 49.42
CA ALA A 49 51.62 -33.68 48.42
C ALA A 49 51.78 -32.28 49.03
N VAL A 50 52.92 -31.64 48.81
CA VAL A 50 53.20 -30.23 49.17
C VAL A 50 53.56 -29.45 47.91
N ASN A 51 52.84 -28.36 47.64
CA ASN A 51 53.01 -27.56 46.42
C ASN A 51 52.93 -28.40 45.12
N CYS A 52 52.01 -29.36 45.08
CA CYS A 52 51.78 -30.18 43.89
C CYS A 52 50.47 -29.79 43.20
N TRP A 53 50.48 -29.73 41.88
CA TRP A 53 49.37 -29.23 41.08
C TRP A 53 49.04 -30.17 39.93
N VAL A 54 47.76 -30.30 39.64
CA VAL A 54 47.24 -30.92 38.42
C VAL A 54 46.60 -29.84 37.58
N ILE A 55 47.12 -29.62 36.38
CA ILE A 55 46.51 -28.76 35.36
C ILE A 55 45.81 -29.66 34.36
N SER A 56 44.52 -29.43 34.14
CA SER A 56 43.68 -30.21 33.21
C SER A 56 42.80 -29.27 32.39
N TYR A 57 42.44 -29.67 31.18
CA TYR A 57 41.50 -28.90 30.34
C TYR A 57 40.10 -29.51 30.40
N ASN A 58 39.07 -28.67 30.44
CA ASN A 58 37.67 -29.08 30.41
C ASN A 58 37.25 -29.48 28.98
N SER A 59 37.66 -30.68 28.59
CA SER A 59 37.24 -31.34 27.35
C SER A 59 36.37 -32.54 27.67
N LYS A 60 35.61 -33.00 26.68
CA LYS A 60 34.76 -34.21 26.79
C LYS A 60 35.55 -35.44 27.29
N ASP A 61 36.76 -35.62 26.78
CA ASP A 61 37.64 -36.75 27.14
C ASP A 61 38.18 -36.66 28.58
N ASN A 62 38.44 -35.43 29.08
CA ASN A 62 38.86 -35.19 30.46
C ASN A 62 37.66 -35.13 31.43
N TYR A 63 36.45 -34.86 30.95
CA TYR A 63 35.23 -34.80 31.77
C TYR A 63 34.85 -36.17 32.33
N GLU A 64 35.01 -37.25 31.56
CA GLU A 64 34.81 -38.62 32.04
C GLU A 64 35.71 -38.93 33.26
N LEU A 65 36.92 -38.38 33.32
CA LEU A 65 37.82 -38.49 34.47
C LEU A 65 37.25 -37.78 35.71
N ASN A 66 36.62 -36.62 35.52
CA ASN A 66 36.05 -35.80 36.61
C ASN A 66 34.74 -36.38 37.13
N ALA A 67 33.90 -36.92 36.23
CA ALA A 67 32.67 -37.61 36.61
C ALA A 67 32.97 -38.83 37.49
N ASN A 68 34.09 -39.54 37.23
CA ASN A 68 34.55 -40.65 38.09
C ASN A 68 35.06 -40.19 39.47
N GLU A 69 35.59 -38.97 39.59
CA GLU A 69 35.92 -38.34 40.88
C GLU A 69 34.67 -37.90 41.65
N MET A 70 33.58 -37.54 40.93
CA MET A 70 32.25 -37.28 41.50
C MET A 70 31.44 -38.56 41.78
N ALA A 71 31.75 -39.67 41.10
CA ALA A 71 31.08 -40.96 41.25
C ALA A 71 31.51 -41.76 42.50
N PHE A 72 32.24 -41.16 43.44
CA PHE A 72 32.54 -41.81 44.72
C PHE A 72 31.31 -41.95 45.63
N ASP A 73 30.21 -41.26 45.33
CA ASP A 73 28.89 -41.55 45.92
C ASP A 73 28.31 -42.89 45.42
N ALA A 74 28.81 -43.41 44.27
CA ALA A 74 28.46 -44.73 43.76
C ALA A 74 29.31 -45.89 44.34
N ALA A 75 30.16 -45.63 45.34
CA ALA A 75 30.84 -46.67 46.11
C ALA A 75 29.84 -47.59 46.85
N TYR A 76 28.60 -47.16 47.06
CA TYR A 76 27.49 -48.01 47.53
C TYR A 76 27.11 -49.13 46.55
N ARG A 77 27.18 -48.89 45.23
CA ARG A 77 26.72 -49.86 44.21
C ARG A 77 27.75 -50.95 43.89
N SER A 78 29.03 -50.61 44.02
CA SER A 78 30.14 -51.51 43.65
C SER A 78 30.41 -52.57 44.72
N ALA A 79 30.31 -52.19 46.01
CA ALA A 79 30.41 -53.13 47.13
C ALA A 79 29.17 -54.05 47.20
N PHE A 80 27.98 -53.51 46.87
CA PHE A 80 26.74 -54.29 46.80
C PHE A 80 26.73 -55.29 45.65
N ALA A 81 27.28 -54.95 44.47
CA ALA A 81 27.37 -55.89 43.35
C ALA A 81 28.29 -57.09 43.63
N VAL A 82 29.41 -56.87 44.35
CA VAL A 82 30.32 -57.96 44.75
C VAL A 82 29.73 -58.80 45.89
N TRP A 83 28.96 -58.18 46.80
CA TRP A 83 28.21 -58.87 47.86
C TRP A 83 27.01 -59.68 47.34
N ALA A 84 26.24 -59.13 46.39
CA ALA A 84 25.07 -59.76 45.76
C ALA A 84 25.43 -60.98 44.91
N ILE A 85 26.62 -61.01 44.32
CA ILE A 85 27.15 -62.19 43.64
C ILE A 85 27.51 -63.30 44.64
N ALA A 86 27.94 -62.95 45.86
CA ALA A 86 28.33 -63.90 46.89
C ALA A 86 27.16 -64.46 47.73
N HIS A 87 26.01 -63.77 47.77
CA HIS A 87 24.84 -64.12 48.59
C HIS A 87 23.59 -64.41 47.74
N LYS A 88 23.79 -64.78 46.46
CA LYS A 88 22.75 -65.01 45.47
C LYS A 88 21.64 -65.98 45.94
N SER A 89 22.00 -66.98 46.76
CA SER A 89 21.05 -67.97 47.31
C SER A 89 20.09 -67.41 48.37
N GLU A 90 20.45 -66.33 49.08
CA GLU A 90 19.59 -65.69 50.10
C GLU A 90 18.64 -64.65 49.47
N ILE A 91 18.98 -64.15 48.27
CA ILE A 91 18.16 -63.22 47.48
C ILE A 91 17.05 -64.00 46.76
N GLU A 92 17.36 -65.18 46.20
CA GLU A 92 16.39 -66.06 45.54
C GLU A 92 15.30 -66.59 46.50
N GLU A 93 15.58 -66.68 47.81
CA GLU A 93 14.63 -67.11 48.84
C GLU A 93 13.66 -65.97 49.25
N TYR A 94 14.09 -64.70 49.12
CA TYR A 94 13.28 -63.52 49.43
C TYR A 94 12.38 -63.08 48.25
N GLU A 95 12.82 -63.28 47.01
CA GLU A 95 12.03 -62.99 45.80
C GLU A 95 10.77 -63.87 45.69
N ALA A 96 10.77 -65.06 46.30
CA ALA A 96 9.62 -65.96 46.34
C ALA A 96 8.50 -65.52 47.31
N GLU A 97 8.77 -64.61 48.25
CA GLU A 97 7.84 -64.25 49.33
C GLU A 97 7.00 -62.98 49.06
N ILE A 98 7.33 -62.17 48.05
CA ILE A 98 6.80 -60.79 47.92
C ILE A 98 5.86 -60.53 46.74
N GLY A 99 5.51 -61.53 45.92
CA GLY A 99 4.43 -61.47 44.92
C GLY A 99 4.31 -60.15 44.13
N GLU A 100 4.98 -60.05 42.98
CA GLU A 100 4.86 -58.99 41.96
C GLU A 100 4.71 -57.54 42.47
N SER A 101 5.84 -56.91 42.79
CA SER A 101 6.00 -55.46 42.80
C SER A 101 7.16 -55.07 41.88
N THR A 102 6.92 -54.19 40.90
CA THR A 102 7.90 -53.72 39.90
C THR A 102 8.74 -52.52 40.37
N ASP A 103 8.66 -52.14 41.64
CA ASP A 103 9.43 -51.03 42.19
C ASP A 103 10.77 -51.51 42.80
N GLU A 104 11.81 -51.54 41.97
CA GLU A 104 13.17 -51.93 42.34
C GLU A 104 13.73 -51.08 43.50
N GLN A 105 13.24 -49.85 43.67
CA GLN A 105 13.73 -48.91 44.68
C GLN A 105 13.29 -49.31 46.09
N LEU A 106 12.08 -49.86 46.24
CA LEU A 106 11.52 -50.27 47.53
C LEU A 106 12.13 -51.58 48.05
N ILE A 107 12.55 -52.47 47.15
CA ILE A 107 13.27 -53.72 47.48
C ILE A 107 14.65 -53.37 48.06
N TYR A 108 15.31 -52.39 47.44
CA TYR A 108 16.62 -51.88 47.84
C TYR A 108 16.60 -51.23 49.24
N GLU A 109 15.59 -50.39 49.52
CA GLU A 109 15.47 -49.68 50.80
C GLU A 109 15.21 -50.63 51.98
N LYS A 110 14.44 -51.71 51.76
CA LYS A 110 14.13 -52.69 52.82
C LYS A 110 15.30 -53.62 53.14
N LEU A 111 16.07 -54.05 52.14
CA LEU A 111 17.30 -54.83 52.34
C LEU A 111 18.38 -54.01 53.06
N ALA A 112 18.48 -52.71 52.75
CA ALA A 112 19.39 -51.78 53.42
C ALA A 112 19.10 -51.63 54.93
N SER A 113 17.82 -51.71 55.35
CA SER A 113 17.45 -51.60 56.77
C SER A 113 17.80 -52.85 57.60
N LYS A 114 17.85 -54.04 56.99
CA LYS A 114 18.02 -55.33 57.69
C LYS A 114 19.49 -55.63 58.06
N TYR A 115 20.45 -55.07 57.33
CA TYR A 115 21.89 -55.30 57.52
C TYR A 115 22.67 -54.02 57.93
N ALA A 116 21.95 -52.99 58.37
CA ALA A 116 22.51 -51.67 58.72
C ALA A 116 23.62 -51.71 59.81
N SER A 117 23.70 -52.78 60.61
CA SER A 117 24.71 -52.92 61.67
C SER A 117 26.06 -53.48 61.22
N ALA A 118 26.22 -53.92 59.96
CA ALA A 118 27.50 -54.38 59.42
C ALA A 118 28.30 -53.28 58.67
N PHE A 119 27.71 -52.09 58.50
CA PHE A 119 28.25 -50.99 57.67
C PHE A 119 28.43 -49.67 58.45
N THR A 120 28.83 -49.73 59.71
CA THR A 120 29.30 -48.53 60.42
C THR A 120 30.73 -48.21 59.99
N LEU A 121 30.87 -47.36 58.99
CA LEU A 121 32.04 -46.49 58.84
C LEU A 121 31.64 -45.13 59.43
N ASP A 122 31.96 -44.94 60.71
CA ASP A 122 31.93 -43.63 61.36
C ASP A 122 32.88 -42.69 60.61
N ASP A 123 32.32 -41.62 60.05
CA ASP A 123 32.91 -40.32 59.65
C ASP A 123 32.61 -39.91 58.18
N PRO A 124 31.58 -39.08 57.94
CA PRO A 124 31.23 -38.55 56.62
C PRO A 124 32.29 -37.63 56.01
N ASP A 125 33.21 -37.06 56.81
CA ASP A 125 34.29 -36.19 56.31
C ASP A 125 35.49 -37.01 55.76
N SER A 126 35.44 -38.35 55.88
CA SER A 126 36.53 -39.25 55.49
C SER A 126 36.49 -39.77 54.05
N LEU A 127 35.47 -39.40 53.25
CA LEU A 127 35.24 -39.93 51.89
C LEU A 127 35.60 -38.96 50.75
N ALA A 128 35.93 -37.70 51.05
CA ALA A 128 36.32 -36.71 50.04
C ALA A 128 37.85 -36.70 49.79
N GLY A 129 38.35 -37.42 48.78
CA GLY A 129 39.67 -37.12 48.18
C GLY A 129 40.73 -38.22 48.13
N ALA A 130 40.36 -39.46 47.85
CA ALA A 130 41.32 -40.57 47.82
C ALA A 130 42.21 -40.66 46.55
N ASN A 131 41.90 -40.00 45.43
CA ASN A 131 42.65 -40.19 44.17
C ASN A 131 43.66 -39.07 43.81
N GLN A 132 43.71 -37.97 44.57
CA GLN A 132 44.63 -36.86 44.29
C GLN A 132 45.71 -36.64 45.35
N GLY A 133 45.68 -37.35 46.48
CA GLY A 133 46.80 -37.36 47.45
C GLY A 133 47.23 -36.01 48.03
N GLY A 134 46.36 -35.00 47.99
CA GLY A 134 46.65 -33.63 48.45
C GLY A 134 47.03 -32.64 47.34
N PHE A 135 47.10 -33.05 46.07
CA PHE A 135 47.35 -32.15 44.95
C PHE A 135 46.27 -31.06 44.86
N ASN A 136 46.71 -29.86 44.49
CA ASN A 136 45.83 -28.78 44.05
C ASN A 136 45.40 -29.02 42.60
N THR A 137 44.24 -28.51 42.20
CA THR A 137 43.72 -28.65 40.85
C THR A 137 43.53 -27.29 40.19
N LEU A 138 43.96 -27.20 38.94
CA LEU A 138 43.65 -26.11 38.03
C LEU A 138 42.96 -26.68 36.80
N MET A 139 41.72 -26.28 36.57
CA MET A 139 40.93 -26.69 35.43
C MET A 139 40.77 -25.54 34.45
N VAL A 140 41.28 -25.69 33.24
CA VAL A 140 41.13 -24.71 32.16
C VAL A 140 39.80 -24.97 31.47
N VAL A 141 38.82 -24.08 31.66
CA VAL A 141 37.41 -24.31 31.30
C VAL A 141 37.06 -23.80 29.90
N ALA A 142 37.90 -22.97 29.30
CA ALA A 142 37.66 -22.34 27.99
C ALA A 142 38.92 -22.32 27.10
N ALA A 143 38.90 -21.55 26.00
CA ALA A 143 40.05 -21.29 25.13
C ALA A 143 41.30 -20.87 25.94
N GLY A 144 42.50 -21.01 25.40
CA GLY A 144 43.75 -20.63 26.09
C GLY A 144 44.55 -21.82 26.64
N THR A 145 45.81 -21.58 26.98
CA THR A 145 46.73 -22.56 27.56
C THR A 145 47.37 -22.01 28.82
N VAL A 146 47.50 -22.86 29.84
CA VAL A 146 48.28 -22.55 31.03
C VAL A 146 49.51 -23.43 31.05
N ASP A 147 50.67 -22.79 31.06
CA ASP A 147 51.96 -23.44 31.28
C ASP A 147 52.41 -23.22 32.71
N ALA A 148 52.99 -24.25 33.32
CA ALA A 148 53.60 -24.14 34.65
C ALA A 148 55.12 -24.18 34.53
N THR A 149 55.78 -23.15 35.03
CA THR A 149 57.24 -23.07 35.11
C THR A 149 57.66 -22.92 36.57
N ARG A 150 58.84 -23.43 36.95
CA ARG A 150 59.37 -23.16 38.29
C ARG A 150 59.77 -21.69 38.37
N ASN A 151 59.47 -21.05 39.49
CA ASN A 151 59.92 -19.69 39.75
C ASN A 151 61.46 -19.67 39.87
N GLU A 152 62.13 -18.84 39.09
CA GLU A 152 63.59 -18.74 39.08
C GLU A 152 64.17 -18.10 40.35
N GLN A 153 63.38 -17.27 41.04
CA GLN A 153 63.77 -16.56 42.27
C GLN A 153 63.42 -17.35 43.53
N ASP A 154 62.40 -18.21 43.47
CA ASP A 154 62.02 -19.17 44.52
C ASP A 154 61.68 -20.52 43.89
N VAL A 155 62.70 -21.36 43.72
CA VAL A 155 62.55 -22.70 43.10
C VAL A 155 61.60 -23.65 43.84
N THR A 156 61.08 -23.23 45.00
CA THR A 156 60.06 -23.94 45.76
C THR A 156 58.63 -23.50 45.43
N LYS A 157 58.44 -22.69 44.37
CA LYS A 157 57.15 -22.25 43.82
C LYS A 157 57.03 -22.48 42.32
N TYR A 158 55.79 -22.53 41.85
CA TYR A 158 55.45 -22.55 40.43
C TYR A 158 54.83 -21.21 40.01
N ILE A 159 55.09 -20.79 38.78
CA ILE A 159 54.41 -19.68 38.11
C ILE A 159 53.60 -20.28 36.98
N PHE A 160 52.29 -20.04 37.00
CA PHE A 160 51.38 -20.42 35.93
C PHE A 160 51.29 -19.28 34.95
N SER A 161 51.93 -19.43 33.79
CA SER A 161 51.97 -18.44 32.72
C SER A 161 50.89 -18.75 31.69
N TYR A 162 50.28 -17.71 31.15
CA TYR A 162 49.22 -17.84 30.15
C TYR A 162 49.15 -16.60 29.27
N THR A 163 48.59 -16.77 28.06
CA THR A 163 48.43 -15.68 27.09
C THR A 163 46.97 -15.26 27.02
N GLY A 164 46.68 -13.96 27.17
CA GLY A 164 45.33 -13.41 27.18
C GLY A 164 44.79 -13.09 28.58
N THR A 165 43.56 -12.58 28.64
CA THR A 165 42.88 -12.25 29.90
C THR A 165 42.24 -13.50 30.48
N ALA A 166 42.70 -13.93 31.65
CA ALA A 166 42.21 -15.12 32.33
C ALA A 166 41.29 -14.75 33.50
N TYR A 167 40.11 -15.36 33.52
CA TYR A 167 39.10 -15.27 34.58
C TYR A 167 39.17 -16.51 35.46
N TRP A 168 39.54 -16.33 36.73
CA TRP A 168 39.74 -17.42 37.68
C TRP A 168 38.54 -17.53 38.63
N TYR A 169 38.21 -18.73 39.12
CA TYR A 169 37.20 -18.95 40.16
C TYR A 169 37.40 -20.28 40.91
N PRO A 170 37.04 -20.41 42.20
CA PRO A 170 37.21 -21.67 42.95
C PRO A 170 36.29 -22.78 42.42
N LEU A 171 36.75 -24.04 42.51
CA LEU A 171 36.03 -25.22 42.03
C LEU A 171 34.69 -25.46 42.78
N ASN A 172 34.59 -25.01 44.04
CA ASN A 172 33.45 -25.22 44.93
C ASN A 172 32.54 -23.98 45.06
N GLY A 173 32.13 -23.38 43.93
CA GLY A 173 30.91 -22.54 43.84
C GLY A 173 30.76 -21.33 44.79
N PHE A 174 31.82 -20.87 45.46
CA PHE A 174 31.76 -19.70 46.34
C PHE A 174 31.97 -18.40 45.56
N SER A 175 30.96 -17.53 45.60
CA SER A 175 31.00 -16.15 45.14
C SER A 175 31.76 -15.27 46.13
N GLY A 176 33.06 -15.13 45.92
CA GLY A 176 33.89 -14.14 46.60
C GLY A 176 34.74 -13.39 45.59
N ASP A 177 34.88 -12.07 45.76
CA ASP A 177 35.70 -11.22 44.91
C ASP A 177 37.18 -11.67 44.95
N LEU A 178 37.58 -12.32 43.86
CA LEU A 178 38.83 -13.05 43.73
C LEU A 178 40.04 -12.13 43.45
N SER A 179 39.79 -10.84 43.17
CA SER A 179 40.82 -9.81 43.00
C SER A 179 41.74 -9.66 44.21
N SER A 180 41.24 -10.06 45.40
CA SER A 180 41.97 -10.01 46.67
C SER A 180 42.91 -11.21 46.90
N VAL A 181 42.74 -12.32 46.17
CA VAL A 181 43.51 -13.57 46.34
C VAL A 181 44.48 -13.79 45.18
N ILE A 182 44.16 -13.25 44.00
CA ILE A 182 44.88 -13.49 42.76
C ILE A 182 45.13 -12.12 42.12
N GLY A 183 46.36 -11.62 42.21
CA GLY A 183 46.73 -10.32 41.64
C GLY A 183 46.29 -10.23 40.18
N ALA A 184 45.53 -9.19 39.85
CA ALA A 184 44.91 -9.03 38.54
C ALA A 184 45.96 -8.99 37.40
N GLY A 185 45.73 -9.80 36.35
CA GLY A 185 45.84 -9.33 34.97
C GLY A 185 47.20 -9.32 34.23
N ASN A 186 48.28 -9.92 34.74
CA ASN A 186 49.61 -9.82 34.08
C ASN A 186 50.15 -11.14 33.48
N GLY A 187 49.29 -11.99 32.90
CA GLY A 187 49.72 -13.20 32.17
C GLY A 187 50.41 -14.27 33.03
N GLN A 188 50.36 -14.13 34.37
CA GLN A 188 51.01 -15.01 35.33
C GLN A 188 50.17 -15.15 36.62
N TYR A 189 50.16 -16.33 37.23
CA TYR A 189 49.61 -16.61 38.55
C TYR A 189 50.66 -17.33 39.44
N ASP A 190 50.85 -16.83 40.66
CA ASP A 190 51.75 -17.42 41.68
C ASP A 190 50.93 -18.10 42.80
N PRO A 191 50.63 -19.41 42.69
CA PRO A 191 49.96 -20.15 43.76
C PRO A 191 50.76 -20.18 45.07
N GLN A 192 50.07 -20.12 46.21
CA GLN A 192 50.73 -20.26 47.52
C GLN A 192 51.28 -21.67 47.74
N LYS A 193 52.55 -21.75 48.17
CA LYS A 193 53.26 -23.01 48.45
C LYS A 193 52.56 -23.92 49.47
N THR A 194 51.86 -23.33 50.44
CA THR A 194 51.15 -24.06 51.51
C THR A 194 49.76 -24.52 51.09
N ALA A 195 49.31 -24.22 49.88
CA ALA A 195 48.04 -24.70 49.36
C ALA A 195 48.09 -26.22 49.17
N THR A 196 47.10 -26.90 49.74
CA THR A 196 46.88 -28.34 49.55
C THR A 196 45.38 -28.56 49.36
N ARG A 197 45.00 -29.50 48.49
CA ARG A 197 43.58 -29.84 48.19
C ARG A 197 42.75 -28.62 47.74
N THR A 198 43.37 -27.62 47.13
CA THR A 198 42.68 -26.41 46.64
C THR A 198 42.41 -26.53 45.15
N GLY A 199 41.19 -26.18 44.71
CA GLY A 199 40.76 -26.30 43.31
C GLY A 199 40.37 -24.96 42.69
N TYR A 200 40.88 -24.67 41.49
CA TYR A 200 40.59 -23.46 40.71
C TYR A 200 40.15 -23.83 39.30
N ASN A 201 39.25 -23.04 38.75
CA ASN A 201 38.91 -22.97 37.34
C ASN A 201 39.52 -21.71 36.73
N VAL A 202 39.95 -21.78 35.48
CA VAL A 202 40.39 -20.65 34.68
C VAL A 202 39.70 -20.66 33.31
N SER A 203 39.02 -19.58 32.97
CA SER A 203 38.42 -19.33 31.66
C SER A 203 39.17 -18.19 30.98
N PHE A 204 39.43 -18.30 29.68
CA PHE A 204 39.95 -17.18 28.89
C PHE A 204 38.88 -16.58 27.97
N LEU A 205 37.63 -17.03 28.13
CA LEU A 205 36.47 -16.38 27.55
C LEU A 205 35.86 -15.46 28.61
N ASN A 206 35.50 -14.26 28.18
CA ASN A 206 34.58 -13.43 28.94
C ASN A 206 33.21 -14.12 28.95
N SER A 207 32.64 -14.34 30.14
CA SER A 207 31.26 -14.84 30.24
C SER A 207 30.25 -13.78 29.80
N GLU A 208 30.66 -12.51 29.73
CA GLU A 208 29.89 -11.43 29.12
C GLU A 208 30.29 -11.26 27.65
N ILE A 209 29.31 -11.37 26.76
CA ILE A 209 29.46 -11.18 25.31
C ILE A 209 28.92 -9.79 24.99
N SER A 210 29.81 -8.88 24.58
CA SER A 210 29.50 -7.46 24.35
C SER A 210 29.76 -7.02 22.92
N SER A 211 30.25 -7.93 22.09
CA SER A 211 30.69 -7.65 20.72
C SER A 211 30.58 -8.87 19.83
N LEU A 212 30.63 -8.64 18.52
CA LEU A 212 30.68 -9.71 17.53
C LEU A 212 31.92 -10.59 17.70
N ASP A 213 33.06 -10.02 18.07
CA ASP A 213 34.30 -10.77 18.26
C ASP A 213 34.21 -11.72 19.46
N ASP A 214 33.59 -11.28 20.57
CA ASP A 214 33.28 -12.16 21.70
C ASP A 214 32.39 -13.34 21.28
N LEU A 215 31.37 -13.06 20.46
CA LEU A 215 30.45 -14.09 19.96
C LEU A 215 31.15 -15.08 19.03
N LYS A 216 32.04 -14.61 18.15
CA LYS A 216 32.87 -15.47 17.28
C LYS A 216 33.81 -16.36 18.10
N LEU A 217 34.44 -15.80 19.14
CA LEU A 217 35.32 -16.56 20.04
C LEU A 217 34.55 -17.64 20.81
N TYR A 218 33.33 -17.33 21.26
CA TYR A 218 32.44 -18.31 21.86
C TYR A 218 32.08 -19.41 20.85
N ALA A 219 31.66 -19.05 19.63
CA ALA A 219 31.35 -19.99 18.55
C ALA A 219 32.53 -20.92 18.25
N GLU A 220 33.73 -20.35 18.10
CA GLU A 220 34.97 -21.10 17.85
C GLU A 220 35.27 -22.08 18.99
N SER A 221 35.05 -21.67 20.23
CA SER A 221 35.30 -22.52 21.40
C SER A 221 34.28 -23.66 21.49
N VAL A 222 32.99 -23.39 21.26
CA VAL A 222 31.98 -24.47 21.18
C VAL A 222 32.37 -25.47 20.08
N ASN A 223 32.72 -24.97 18.88
CA ASN A 223 33.07 -25.80 17.73
C ASN A 223 34.40 -26.57 17.89
N ASN A 224 35.29 -26.11 18.77
CA ASN A 224 36.52 -26.82 19.12
C ASN A 224 36.34 -27.88 20.22
N GLY A 225 35.11 -28.08 20.73
CA GLY A 225 34.79 -29.13 21.70
C GLY A 225 35.08 -28.79 23.16
N TYR A 226 35.18 -27.51 23.51
CA TYR A 226 35.22 -27.10 24.91
C TYR A 226 33.88 -27.41 25.59
N ASN A 227 33.93 -27.84 26.85
CA ASN A 227 32.74 -28.16 27.62
C ASN A 227 32.33 -26.98 28.51
N PHE A 228 31.14 -26.43 28.28
CA PHE A 228 30.58 -25.30 29.03
C PHE A 228 29.46 -25.70 29.98
N TYR A 229 29.31 -27.00 30.27
CA TYR A 229 28.29 -27.51 31.18
C TYR A 229 28.25 -26.74 32.50
N LYS A 230 27.04 -26.28 32.86
CA LYS A 230 26.72 -25.42 34.02
C LYS A 230 27.29 -24.00 34.02
N LEU A 231 28.02 -23.59 32.98
CA LEU A 231 28.42 -22.20 32.81
C LEU A 231 27.31 -21.40 32.14
N THR A 232 27.29 -20.10 32.40
CA THR A 232 26.39 -19.14 31.74
C THR A 232 27.22 -18.11 31.00
N PHE A 233 26.96 -17.97 29.71
CA PHE A 233 27.44 -16.89 28.87
C PHE A 233 26.28 -15.94 28.58
N THR A 234 26.51 -14.66 28.73
CA THR A 234 25.47 -13.64 28.81
C THR A 234 25.73 -12.54 27.80
N LEU A 235 24.76 -12.22 26.95
CA LEU A 235 24.84 -10.99 26.16
C LEU A 235 24.65 -9.76 27.06
N THR A 236 25.40 -8.71 26.72
CA THR A 236 25.33 -7.39 27.38
C THR A 236 25.04 -6.25 26.41
N SER A 237 24.94 -6.57 25.11
CA SER A 237 24.61 -5.63 24.05
C SER A 237 24.00 -6.37 22.86
N ASP A 238 23.31 -5.63 21.98
CA ASP A 238 22.87 -6.17 20.70
C ASP A 238 24.07 -6.40 19.77
N ILE A 239 23.99 -7.42 18.91
CA ILE A 239 25.06 -7.81 17.97
C ILE A 239 24.49 -7.88 16.56
N THR A 240 25.24 -7.36 15.58
CA THR A 240 24.89 -7.47 14.16
C THR A 240 25.97 -8.26 13.43
N ILE A 241 25.55 -9.17 12.54
CA ILE A 241 26.39 -10.05 11.72
C ILE A 241 26.18 -9.70 10.24
N ASN A 242 27.18 -9.07 9.64
CA ASN A 242 27.19 -8.70 8.23
C ASN A 242 27.92 -9.75 7.37
N LYS A 243 27.81 -9.59 6.05
CA LYS A 243 28.36 -10.55 5.08
C LYS A 243 29.88 -10.69 5.20
N GLU A 244 30.56 -9.57 5.42
CA GLU A 244 32.01 -9.44 5.54
C GLU A 244 32.57 -10.05 6.83
N ASP A 245 31.72 -10.34 7.82
CA ASP A 245 32.17 -10.82 9.12
C ASP A 245 32.63 -12.28 9.12
N GLY A 246 32.21 -13.07 8.12
CA GLY A 246 32.59 -14.48 8.01
C GLY A 246 32.14 -15.33 9.21
N PHE A 247 30.97 -15.03 9.78
CA PHE A 247 30.42 -15.77 10.91
C PHE A 247 30.02 -17.20 10.53
N PHE A 248 30.19 -18.13 11.47
CA PHE A 248 29.83 -19.53 11.33
C PHE A 248 28.96 -19.99 12.51
N SER A 249 28.12 -21.00 12.29
CA SER A 249 27.16 -21.47 13.29
C SER A 249 27.83 -21.84 14.62
N ILE A 250 27.17 -21.53 15.74
CA ILE A 250 27.58 -21.95 17.07
C ILE A 250 27.16 -23.41 17.28
N GLY A 251 28.14 -24.31 17.40
CA GLY A 251 27.92 -25.73 17.65
C GLY A 251 27.90 -26.58 16.38
N THR A 252 28.41 -27.82 16.53
CA THR A 252 28.37 -28.88 15.51
C THR A 252 27.82 -30.17 16.12
N GLU A 253 27.48 -31.16 15.29
CA GLU A 253 27.07 -32.51 15.76
C GLU A 253 28.08 -33.14 16.74
N ALA A 254 29.37 -32.89 16.57
CA ALA A 254 30.42 -33.41 17.46
C ALA A 254 30.57 -32.60 18.77
N SER A 255 30.19 -31.32 18.72
CA SER A 255 30.48 -30.33 19.76
C SER A 255 29.41 -29.23 19.79
N GLY A 256 28.25 -29.56 20.34
CA GLY A 256 27.13 -28.62 20.48
C GLY A 256 27.25 -27.70 21.68
N VAL A 257 26.38 -26.69 21.75
CA VAL A 257 26.22 -25.85 22.95
C VAL A 257 25.76 -26.75 24.11
N ASN A 258 26.57 -26.86 25.15
CA ASN A 258 26.30 -27.71 26.33
C ASN A 258 26.30 -26.93 27.66
N GLY A 259 26.37 -25.60 27.60
CA GLY A 259 26.17 -24.67 28.71
C GLY A 259 24.93 -23.80 28.53
N THR A 260 24.79 -22.75 29.33
CA THR A 260 23.72 -21.76 29.17
C THR A 260 24.21 -20.57 28.35
N PHE A 261 23.48 -20.22 27.31
CA PHE A 261 23.59 -18.97 26.58
C PHE A 261 22.35 -18.12 26.90
N ASP A 262 22.53 -17.05 27.66
CA ASP A 262 21.48 -16.13 28.10
C ASP A 262 21.58 -14.81 27.34
N GLY A 263 20.60 -14.51 26.50
CA GLY A 263 20.58 -13.28 25.73
C GLY A 263 20.24 -12.04 26.56
N GLN A 264 19.71 -12.19 27.79
CA GLN A 264 19.22 -11.08 28.62
C GLN A 264 18.29 -10.08 27.90
N GLY A 265 17.57 -10.54 26.89
CA GLY A 265 16.66 -9.74 26.08
C GLY A 265 17.32 -8.97 24.93
N HIS A 266 18.64 -9.11 24.74
CA HIS A 266 19.36 -8.52 23.61
C HIS A 266 19.03 -9.19 22.28
N THR A 267 19.37 -8.49 21.20
CA THR A 267 19.13 -8.91 19.81
C THR A 267 20.42 -9.32 19.12
N VAL A 268 20.39 -10.45 18.40
CA VAL A 268 21.39 -10.81 17.40
C VAL A 268 20.76 -10.72 16.00
N THR A 269 21.28 -9.83 15.16
CA THR A 269 20.78 -9.58 13.79
C THR A 269 21.71 -10.19 12.75
N ILE A 270 21.18 -11.03 11.88
CA ILE A 270 21.86 -11.55 10.69
C ILE A 270 21.44 -10.70 9.50
N SER A 271 22.33 -9.83 9.02
CA SER A 271 22.02 -8.83 7.99
C SER A 271 21.70 -9.45 6.62
N GLN A 272 21.02 -8.66 5.79
CA GLN A 272 20.74 -9.03 4.41
C GLN A 272 22.04 -9.32 3.63
N GLY A 273 22.01 -10.37 2.81
CA GLY A 273 23.16 -10.81 2.01
C GLY A 273 24.22 -11.62 2.78
N THR A 274 24.10 -11.77 4.09
CA THR A 274 24.87 -12.73 4.89
C THR A 274 24.39 -14.15 4.58
N VAL A 275 25.32 -15.09 4.40
CA VAL A 275 25.01 -16.52 4.23
C VAL A 275 25.69 -17.29 5.36
N ILE A 276 24.91 -17.93 6.22
CA ILE A 276 25.44 -18.90 7.20
C ILE A 276 25.26 -20.29 6.60
N ASP A 277 26.36 -21.00 6.37
CA ASP A 277 26.35 -22.33 5.78
C ASP A 277 26.95 -23.40 6.70
N GLY A 278 26.93 -24.64 6.23
CA GLY A 278 27.31 -25.83 7.00
C GLY A 278 26.18 -26.85 7.04
N ARG A 279 26.47 -28.06 7.54
CA ARG A 279 25.47 -29.13 7.66
C ARG A 279 24.29 -28.71 8.57
N TYR A 280 24.60 -27.90 9.59
CA TYR A 280 23.66 -27.30 10.53
C TYR A 280 23.80 -25.76 10.48
N ALA A 281 22.89 -25.10 9.76
CA ALA A 281 23.02 -23.68 9.42
C ALA A 281 22.07 -22.79 10.24
N GLY A 282 22.64 -21.97 11.11
CA GLY A 282 21.90 -21.10 12.02
C GLY A 282 22.80 -20.22 12.87
N LEU A 283 22.24 -19.31 13.67
CA LEU A 283 23.03 -18.67 14.73
C LEU A 283 23.59 -19.76 15.65
N PHE A 284 22.72 -20.69 16.04
CA PHE A 284 23.08 -21.95 16.67
C PHE A 284 22.97 -23.09 15.67
N GLY A 285 24.08 -23.74 15.36
CA GLY A 285 24.10 -24.94 14.53
C GLY A 285 23.58 -26.16 15.30
N TYR A 286 24.09 -26.38 16.51
CA TYR A 286 23.72 -27.55 17.30
C TYR A 286 23.69 -27.22 18.80
N VAL A 287 22.53 -27.38 19.43
CA VAL A 287 22.37 -27.32 20.90
C VAL A 287 22.35 -28.74 21.44
N ALA A 288 23.27 -29.08 22.34
CA ALA A 288 23.39 -30.41 22.94
C ALA A 288 22.36 -30.63 24.06
N ALA A 289 22.23 -31.88 24.53
CA ALA A 289 21.25 -32.27 25.55
C ALA A 289 21.33 -31.46 26.85
N GLU A 290 22.54 -31.07 27.24
CA GLU A 290 22.78 -30.27 28.43
C GLU A 290 22.78 -28.75 28.16
N GLY A 291 22.61 -28.34 26.90
CA GLY A 291 22.61 -26.95 26.48
C GLY A 291 21.31 -26.23 26.80
N THR A 292 21.41 -24.95 27.12
CA THR A 292 20.26 -24.05 27.27
C THR A 292 20.50 -22.77 26.49
N VAL A 293 19.55 -22.38 25.64
CA VAL A 293 19.54 -21.05 25.00
C VAL A 293 18.28 -20.33 25.47
N LYS A 294 18.44 -19.14 26.07
CA LYS A 294 17.31 -18.40 26.61
C LYS A 294 17.38 -16.88 26.48
N ASN A 295 16.20 -16.24 26.58
CA ASN A 295 16.02 -14.79 26.68
C ASN A 295 16.70 -14.02 25.53
N LEU A 296 16.47 -14.42 24.29
CA LEU A 296 17.22 -13.92 23.14
C LEU A 296 16.27 -13.55 21.99
N ARG A 297 16.51 -12.39 21.38
CA ARG A 297 15.88 -11.99 20.12
C ARG A 297 16.84 -12.27 18.96
N ILE A 298 16.36 -12.87 17.88
CA ILE A 298 17.15 -13.18 16.69
C ILE A 298 16.40 -12.60 15.48
N VAL A 299 17.02 -11.67 14.77
CA VAL A 299 16.48 -11.13 13.52
C VAL A 299 17.25 -11.73 12.36
N VAL A 300 16.55 -12.36 11.43
CA VAL A 300 17.17 -13.00 10.27
C VAL A 300 16.76 -12.25 9.01
N SER A 301 17.73 -11.67 8.31
CA SER A 301 17.55 -11.05 7.00
C SER A 301 18.44 -11.68 5.91
N GLY A 302 19.32 -12.60 6.31
CA GLY A 302 20.23 -13.32 5.42
C GLY A 302 19.67 -14.64 4.89
N THR A 303 20.58 -15.45 4.36
CA THR A 303 20.30 -16.84 3.94
C THR A 303 20.85 -17.82 4.97
N LEU A 304 20.01 -18.75 5.41
CA LEU A 304 20.41 -19.88 6.25
C LEU A 304 20.50 -21.14 5.39
N GLY A 305 21.72 -21.65 5.27
CA GLY A 305 22.05 -22.85 4.52
C GLY A 305 22.60 -22.59 3.12
N LYS A 306 23.15 -23.67 2.55
CA LYS A 306 23.67 -23.72 1.18
C LYS A 306 23.54 -25.14 0.62
N ASN A 307 22.94 -25.27 -0.56
CA ASN A 307 22.64 -26.56 -1.19
C ASN A 307 23.32 -26.79 -2.56
N ASP A 308 24.18 -25.87 -2.99
CA ASP A 308 24.80 -25.84 -4.31
C ASP A 308 26.33 -26.07 -4.27
N TYR A 309 26.86 -26.66 -3.20
CA TYR A 309 28.28 -27.01 -3.17
C TYR A 309 28.63 -28.01 -4.29
N THR A 310 29.66 -27.67 -5.07
CA THR A 310 30.15 -28.51 -6.17
C THR A 310 30.78 -29.81 -5.64
N GLU A 311 30.85 -30.86 -6.47
CA GLU A 311 31.53 -32.12 -6.09
C GLU A 311 32.97 -31.91 -5.62
N THR A 312 33.68 -30.93 -6.19
CA THR A 312 35.05 -30.56 -5.78
C THR A 312 35.06 -30.02 -4.36
N GLN A 313 34.16 -29.08 -4.04
CA GLN A 313 34.06 -28.48 -2.70
C GLN A 313 33.62 -29.51 -1.65
N ILE A 314 32.76 -30.46 -2.02
CA ILE A 314 32.38 -31.56 -1.13
C ILE A 314 33.58 -32.46 -0.81
N LYS A 315 34.43 -32.75 -1.80
CA LYS A 315 35.69 -33.49 -1.59
C LYS A 315 36.68 -32.72 -0.72
N GLU A 316 36.60 -31.39 -0.71
CA GLU A 316 37.37 -30.50 0.16
C GLU A 316 36.75 -30.34 1.57
N GLY A 317 35.71 -31.12 1.90
CA GLY A 317 35.11 -31.18 3.23
C GLY A 317 33.90 -30.27 3.44
N LYS A 318 33.41 -29.56 2.41
CA LYS A 318 32.14 -28.84 2.49
C LYS A 318 30.96 -29.82 2.46
N GLN A 319 29.87 -29.47 3.13
CA GLN A 319 28.65 -30.27 3.14
C GLN A 319 27.46 -29.36 2.86
N ASN A 320 26.56 -29.83 2.00
CA ASN A 320 25.28 -29.18 1.79
C ASN A 320 24.46 -29.21 3.08
N THR A 321 23.67 -28.17 3.28
CA THR A 321 22.90 -27.99 4.51
C THR A 321 21.78 -29.02 4.63
N LEU A 322 21.75 -29.68 5.79
CA LEU A 322 20.75 -30.68 6.16
C LEU A 322 19.69 -30.09 7.10
N TYR A 323 20.09 -29.22 8.03
CA TYR A 323 19.18 -28.53 8.94
C TYR A 323 19.44 -27.03 8.91
N ALA A 324 18.37 -26.22 8.86
CA ALA A 324 18.49 -24.77 8.85
C ALA A 324 17.42 -24.09 9.72
N GLY A 325 17.82 -23.08 10.48
CA GLY A 325 16.96 -22.31 11.40
C GLY A 325 17.80 -21.37 12.26
N ALA A 326 17.19 -20.44 12.99
CA ALA A 326 17.92 -19.66 13.99
C ALA A 326 18.66 -20.57 14.98
N VAL A 327 17.99 -21.68 15.35
CA VAL A 327 18.58 -22.90 15.90
C VAL A 327 18.41 -24.04 14.88
N ALA A 328 19.47 -24.49 14.21
CA ALA A 328 19.34 -25.50 13.17
C ALA A 328 18.95 -26.89 13.74
N TYR A 329 19.57 -27.32 14.85
CA TYR A 329 19.24 -28.57 15.53
C TYR A 329 19.25 -28.37 17.05
N ASN A 330 18.14 -28.70 17.71
CA ASN A 330 18.01 -28.64 19.16
C ASN A 330 17.92 -30.05 19.77
N ALA A 331 18.85 -30.39 20.66
CA ALA A 331 18.74 -31.51 21.59
C ALA A 331 18.60 -31.06 23.05
N GLY A 332 18.66 -29.75 23.33
CA GLY A 332 18.65 -29.18 24.68
C GLY A 332 17.38 -28.38 25.00
N THR A 333 17.52 -27.35 25.84
CA THR A 333 16.41 -26.49 26.26
C THR A 333 16.43 -25.16 25.52
N LEU A 334 15.28 -24.77 24.95
CA LEU A 334 15.06 -23.44 24.37
C LEU A 334 13.96 -22.72 25.16
N LYS A 335 14.25 -21.51 25.65
CA LYS A 335 13.30 -20.78 26.49
C LYS A 335 13.27 -19.28 26.22
N ASN A 336 12.09 -18.68 26.07
CA ASN A 336 11.95 -17.23 25.88
C ASN A 336 12.79 -16.73 24.68
N LEU A 337 12.48 -17.22 23.49
CA LEU A 337 13.18 -16.81 22.26
C LEU A 337 12.20 -16.10 21.32
N ILE A 338 12.64 -15.03 20.68
CA ILE A 338 11.88 -14.32 19.65
C ILE A 338 12.71 -14.36 18.38
N VAL A 339 12.20 -14.98 17.32
CA VAL A 339 12.88 -15.08 16.03
C VAL A 339 12.04 -14.39 14.97
N ILE A 340 12.61 -13.38 14.31
CA ILE A 340 11.91 -12.54 13.34
C ILE A 340 12.53 -12.78 11.95
N ALA A 341 11.71 -13.17 10.98
CA ALA A 341 12.10 -13.19 9.58
C ALA A 341 11.89 -11.82 8.94
N ASN A 342 12.90 -11.34 8.22
CA ASN A 342 12.87 -10.09 7.48
C ASN A 342 13.65 -10.27 6.17
N GLY A 343 13.04 -10.89 5.17
CA GLY A 343 13.67 -11.32 3.91
C GLY A 343 14.45 -12.62 4.01
N THR A 344 14.17 -13.46 5.02
CA THR A 344 14.90 -14.70 5.29
C THR A 344 14.75 -15.71 4.15
N ARG A 345 15.87 -16.35 3.77
CA ARG A 345 15.87 -17.45 2.80
C ARG A 345 16.49 -18.70 3.39
N PHE A 346 15.89 -19.86 3.12
CA PHE A 346 16.44 -21.17 3.47
C PHE A 346 16.98 -21.88 2.24
N SER A 347 18.16 -22.49 2.35
CA SER A 347 18.77 -23.30 1.29
C SER A 347 19.26 -24.63 1.84
N THR A 348 18.43 -25.67 1.71
CA THR A 348 18.73 -27.04 2.16
C THR A 348 18.68 -28.02 0.98
N LEU A 349 19.44 -29.12 1.07
CA LEU A 349 19.41 -30.21 0.08
C LEU A 349 18.65 -31.41 0.67
N ASN A 350 17.34 -31.52 0.41
CA ASN A 350 16.45 -32.53 1.02
C ASN A 350 16.41 -32.47 2.56
N GLY A 351 16.82 -31.35 3.14
CA GLY A 351 16.92 -31.12 4.58
C GLY A 351 15.68 -30.49 5.19
N ILE A 352 15.63 -30.41 6.53
CA ILE A 352 14.55 -29.78 7.29
C ILE A 352 14.92 -28.32 7.59
N SER A 353 13.99 -27.41 7.39
CA SER A 353 14.14 -26.00 7.75
C SER A 353 12.97 -25.52 8.59
N GLY A 354 13.24 -24.64 9.54
CA GLY A 354 12.23 -23.92 10.32
C GLY A 354 12.83 -22.61 10.83
N LEU A 355 12.02 -21.55 10.92
CA LEU A 355 12.55 -20.21 11.21
C LEU A 355 13.24 -20.15 12.57
N ALA A 356 12.53 -20.53 13.64
CA ALA A 356 13.10 -20.56 14.98
C ALA A 356 13.96 -21.82 15.18
N VAL A 357 13.41 -22.99 14.85
CA VAL A 357 14.09 -24.28 15.04
C VAL A 357 13.98 -25.12 13.76
N GLY A 358 15.12 -25.60 13.24
CA GLY A 358 15.16 -26.48 12.08
C GLY A 358 14.72 -27.90 12.41
N TYR A 359 15.19 -28.47 13.52
CA TYR A 359 14.74 -29.75 14.05
C TYR A 359 14.88 -29.77 15.57
N ASP A 360 13.79 -30.11 16.28
CA ASP A 360 13.80 -30.34 17.71
C ASP A 360 13.76 -31.85 18.00
N ALA A 361 14.77 -32.35 18.72
CA ALA A 361 14.85 -33.73 19.18
C ALA A 361 14.21 -33.91 20.56
N THR A 362 13.60 -32.86 21.13
CA THR A 362 13.14 -32.80 22.52
C THR A 362 11.65 -32.42 22.64
N ASN A 363 11.19 -32.22 23.88
CA ASN A 363 9.93 -31.51 24.19
C ASN A 363 10.23 -30.33 25.15
N LEU A 364 11.43 -29.73 25.07
CA LEU A 364 11.94 -28.72 26.03
C LEU A 364 12.01 -27.31 25.42
N VAL A 365 11.11 -27.01 24.48
CA VAL A 365 10.92 -25.69 23.88
C VAL A 365 9.79 -24.98 24.61
N SER A 366 10.04 -23.77 25.13
CA SER A 366 9.06 -23.01 25.92
C SER A 366 9.09 -21.52 25.62
N ASN A 367 7.92 -20.91 25.38
CA ASN A 367 7.79 -19.49 25.05
C ASN A 367 8.78 -19.06 23.92
N VAL A 368 8.82 -19.85 22.84
CA VAL A 368 9.62 -19.56 21.64
C VAL A 368 8.67 -19.11 20.54
N TRP A 369 8.95 -17.96 19.93
CA TRP A 369 8.11 -17.31 18.93
C TRP A 369 8.85 -17.10 17.62
N ALA A 370 8.22 -17.51 16.52
CA ALA A 370 8.65 -17.28 15.15
C ALA A 370 7.71 -16.26 14.48
N LEU A 371 8.20 -15.07 14.16
CA LEU A 371 7.43 -14.00 13.49
C LEU A 371 7.82 -13.93 12.02
N VAL A 372 6.82 -13.98 11.14
CA VAL A 372 7.03 -14.12 9.70
C VAL A 372 6.11 -13.17 8.94
N ASP A 373 6.67 -12.32 8.09
CA ASP A 373 5.90 -11.56 7.11
C ASP A 373 5.23 -12.50 6.09
N ALA A 374 3.98 -12.23 5.72
CA ALA A 374 3.23 -13.01 4.74
C ALA A 374 3.94 -13.16 3.39
N SER A 375 4.63 -12.11 2.95
CA SER A 375 5.41 -12.10 1.69
C SER A 375 6.61 -13.06 1.75
N ASP A 376 7.16 -13.28 2.95
CA ASP A 376 8.27 -14.19 3.21
C ASP A 376 7.81 -15.59 3.63
N TYR A 377 6.53 -15.79 3.96
CA TYR A 377 6.01 -17.02 4.58
C TYR A 377 6.39 -18.30 3.82
N MET A 378 6.22 -18.32 2.50
CA MET A 378 6.56 -19.49 1.68
C MET A 378 8.07 -19.72 1.49
N ASN A 379 8.89 -18.66 1.61
CA ASN A 379 10.35 -18.71 1.44
C ASN A 379 11.09 -18.96 2.76
N SER A 380 10.51 -18.52 3.86
CA SER A 380 11.05 -18.59 5.23
C SER A 380 10.54 -19.80 6.01
N ILE A 381 9.48 -20.45 5.55
CA ILE A 381 8.96 -21.68 6.15
C ILE A 381 9.04 -22.79 5.09
N GLY A 382 10.27 -23.14 4.69
CA GLY A 382 10.49 -24.28 3.81
C GLY A 382 9.96 -25.57 4.44
N ARG A 383 9.34 -26.47 3.64
CA ARG A 383 8.76 -27.79 4.01
C ARG A 383 8.94 -28.15 5.50
N VAL A 384 8.04 -27.66 6.34
CA VAL A 384 7.99 -27.92 7.79
C VAL A 384 7.96 -29.43 7.99
N ALA A 385 9.04 -29.99 8.52
CA ALA A 385 9.07 -31.39 8.96
C ALA A 385 9.22 -31.43 10.48
N ILE A 386 8.08 -31.54 11.16
CA ILE A 386 7.89 -32.30 12.41
C ILE A 386 8.77 -31.86 13.62
N GLY A 387 9.23 -30.60 13.68
CA GLY A 387 10.05 -30.09 14.80
C GLY A 387 9.44 -28.93 15.62
N ASP A 388 8.37 -28.28 15.16
CA ASP A 388 7.84 -27.05 15.77
C ASP A 388 6.75 -27.28 16.85
N SER A 389 6.60 -28.48 17.42
CA SER A 389 5.52 -28.77 18.38
C SER A 389 5.52 -27.85 19.62
N GLY A 390 6.65 -27.21 19.95
CA GLY A 390 6.77 -26.23 21.03
C GLY A 390 6.94 -24.77 20.59
N VAL A 391 7.08 -24.48 19.30
CA VAL A 391 7.29 -23.11 18.77
C VAL A 391 5.95 -22.46 18.43
N ASN A 392 5.71 -21.26 18.95
CA ASN A 392 4.57 -20.44 18.54
C ASN A 392 4.93 -19.69 17.25
N THR A 393 4.07 -19.73 16.25
CA THR A 393 4.31 -19.02 14.98
C THR A 393 3.30 -17.90 14.81
N MET A 394 3.76 -16.70 14.44
CA MET A 394 2.93 -15.54 14.13
C MET A 394 3.23 -15.08 12.70
N LYS A 395 2.30 -15.37 11.80
CA LYS A 395 2.28 -14.83 10.44
C LYS A 395 1.69 -13.42 10.47
N ILE A 396 2.42 -12.43 10.02
CA ILE A 396 2.00 -11.03 9.96
C ILE A 396 1.53 -10.75 8.53
N ILE A 397 0.28 -10.33 8.35
CA ILE A 397 -0.33 -9.93 7.08
C ILE A 397 -0.65 -8.43 7.11
N GLY A 398 -0.74 -7.77 5.96
CA GLY A 398 -0.97 -6.32 5.88
C GLY A 398 0.32 -5.49 5.86
N ILE A 399 0.18 -4.18 5.61
CA ILE A 399 1.30 -3.26 5.40
C ILE A 399 1.90 -2.65 6.68
N GLY A 400 1.38 -3.03 7.85
CA GLY A 400 1.90 -2.60 9.15
C GLY A 400 3.00 -3.54 9.67
N THR A 401 3.76 -3.07 10.64
CA THR A 401 4.80 -3.86 11.31
C THR A 401 4.29 -4.40 12.64
N VAL A 402 4.80 -5.58 13.02
CA VAL A 402 4.67 -6.13 14.37
C VAL A 402 6.07 -6.24 14.96
N ASP A 403 6.26 -5.53 16.07
CA ASP A 403 7.44 -5.68 16.91
C ASP A 403 7.15 -6.64 18.05
N ALA A 404 8.11 -7.52 18.37
CA ALA A 404 8.04 -8.40 19.53
C ALA A 404 9.24 -8.20 20.46
N THR A 405 9.06 -7.63 21.64
CA THR A 405 10.13 -7.40 22.63
C THR A 405 9.92 -8.28 23.86
N PHE A 406 10.90 -8.32 24.76
CA PHE A 406 10.67 -8.87 26.10
C PHE A 406 10.17 -7.79 27.05
N GLU A 407 9.34 -8.18 28.02
CA GLU A 407 8.97 -7.38 29.20
C GLU A 407 9.49 -8.07 30.48
N GLU A 408 9.01 -7.66 31.66
CA GLU A 408 9.34 -8.29 32.93
C GLU A 408 9.12 -9.81 32.88
N GLU A 409 10.03 -10.56 33.51
CA GLU A 409 10.05 -12.03 33.50
C GLU A 409 10.24 -12.67 32.11
N TYR A 410 10.62 -11.88 31.09
CA TYR A 410 10.82 -12.31 29.69
C TYR A 410 9.53 -12.82 29.02
N LYS A 411 8.39 -12.26 29.40
CA LYS A 411 7.16 -12.40 28.62
C LYS A 411 7.32 -11.67 27.29
N VAL A 412 6.83 -12.28 26.21
CA VAL A 412 6.89 -11.66 24.88
C VAL A 412 5.80 -10.61 24.79
N LYS A 413 6.19 -9.38 24.45
CA LYS A 413 5.31 -8.24 24.24
C LYS A 413 5.26 -7.94 22.76
N PHE A 414 4.07 -8.02 22.18
CA PHE A 414 3.81 -7.62 20.81
C PHE A 414 3.32 -6.17 20.77
N THR A 415 3.88 -5.36 19.88
CA THR A 415 3.50 -3.96 19.61
C THR A 415 3.31 -3.77 18.11
N SER A 416 2.35 -2.95 17.71
CA SER A 416 2.18 -2.51 16.33
C SER A 416 2.38 -1.00 16.24
N GLU A 417 2.80 -0.51 15.08
CA GLU A 417 2.89 0.94 14.85
C GLU A 417 1.56 1.63 15.17
N THR A 418 1.67 2.73 15.92
CA THR A 418 0.56 3.42 16.58
C THR A 418 -0.14 4.33 15.57
N ILE A 419 -1.44 4.12 15.35
CA ILE A 419 -2.32 5.14 14.74
C ILE A 419 -2.56 6.22 15.80
N ASP A 420 -2.34 7.49 15.44
CA ASP A 420 -2.47 8.66 16.30
C ASP A 420 -3.78 8.64 17.11
N ASP A 421 -3.66 8.87 18.41
CA ASP A 421 -4.69 8.59 19.42
C ASP A 421 -5.67 9.79 19.61
N THR A 422 -5.73 10.70 18.64
CA THR A 422 -6.42 11.98 18.78
C THR A 422 -7.88 12.01 18.32
N GLU A 423 -8.40 10.99 17.62
CA GLU A 423 -9.82 10.90 17.26
C GLU A 423 -10.54 9.79 18.06
N TRP A 424 -11.46 10.22 18.92
CA TRP A 424 -12.13 9.41 19.95
C TRP A 424 -13.25 8.49 19.43
N ASP A 425 -13.66 8.58 18.15
CA ASP A 425 -15.00 8.12 17.72
C ASP A 425 -15.07 6.99 16.67
N LYS A 426 -14.01 6.21 16.42
CA LYS A 426 -14.09 5.04 15.53
C LYS A 426 -13.84 3.72 16.27
N GLU A 427 -14.91 3.20 16.88
CA GLU A 427 -14.95 1.95 17.65
C GLU A 427 -14.59 0.67 16.86
N TRP A 428 -14.35 0.76 15.54
CA TRP A 428 -14.26 -0.40 14.64
C TRP A 428 -12.89 -0.60 13.96
N ASP A 429 -11.95 0.35 14.10
CA ASP A 429 -10.72 0.44 13.28
C ASP A 429 -9.42 -0.06 13.97
N LYS A 430 -9.47 -0.68 15.16
CA LYS A 430 -8.26 -0.92 15.96
C LYS A 430 -8.24 -2.33 16.58
N GLY A 431 -7.49 -3.27 15.99
CA GLY A 431 -7.33 -4.61 16.56
C GLY A 431 -6.31 -5.53 15.88
N TRP A 432 -5.73 -6.44 16.68
CA TRP A 432 -4.98 -7.61 16.22
C TRP A 432 -5.98 -8.70 15.84
N TYR A 433 -6.09 -9.07 14.57
CA TYR A 433 -7.08 -10.06 14.09
C TYR A 433 -6.44 -11.43 13.89
N LYS A 434 -7.02 -12.51 14.45
CA LYS A 434 -6.61 -13.90 14.15
C LYS A 434 -7.36 -14.41 12.92
N SER A 435 -6.66 -14.80 11.87
CA SER A 435 -7.26 -15.54 10.74
C SER A 435 -7.15 -17.06 10.98
N TYR A 436 -8.28 -17.67 11.32
CA TYR A 436 -8.65 -19.04 10.90
C TYR A 436 -10.19 -19.18 10.84
N GLU A 437 -10.92 -18.30 11.53
CA GLU A 437 -12.33 -18.02 11.27
C GLU A 437 -12.52 -16.51 11.07
N LYS A 438 -13.23 -16.15 9.99
CA LYS A 438 -13.51 -14.78 9.57
C LYS A 438 -13.98 -13.94 10.79
N ASN A 439 -13.19 -12.95 11.20
CA ASN A 439 -13.48 -11.97 12.25
C ASN A 439 -13.34 -12.41 13.73
N GLN A 440 -12.60 -13.49 14.06
CA GLN A 440 -12.30 -13.79 15.46
C GLN A 440 -11.09 -12.97 15.96
N GLN A 441 -11.32 -11.99 16.84
CA GLN A 441 -10.24 -11.27 17.53
C GLN A 441 -9.42 -12.24 18.41
N ILE A 442 -8.11 -12.02 18.53
CA ILE A 442 -7.32 -12.70 19.57
C ILE A 442 -7.93 -12.28 20.91
N SER A 443 -8.57 -13.21 21.61
CA SER A 443 -9.26 -12.87 22.86
C SER A 443 -8.24 -12.59 23.97
N SER A 444 -8.64 -11.78 24.95
CA SER A 444 -7.87 -11.56 26.19
C SER A 444 -7.60 -12.84 27.00
N ALA A 445 -8.24 -13.96 26.63
CA ALA A 445 -8.02 -15.27 27.24
C ALA A 445 -6.84 -16.04 26.60
N MET A 446 -6.42 -15.70 25.37
CA MET A 446 -5.30 -16.36 24.67
C MET A 446 -3.95 -15.68 24.92
N LEU A 447 -3.95 -14.41 25.31
CA LEU A 447 -2.78 -13.62 25.67
C LEU A 447 -3.11 -12.82 26.94
N SER A 448 -2.36 -13.01 28.03
CA SER A 448 -2.69 -12.44 29.34
C SER A 448 -2.02 -11.08 29.53
N GLY A 449 -2.77 -9.98 29.39
CA GLY A 449 -2.27 -8.67 29.84
C GLY A 449 -2.64 -7.41 29.06
N GLY A 450 -3.69 -7.41 28.23
CA GLY A 450 -4.18 -6.18 27.60
C GLY A 450 -5.68 -6.22 27.39
N SER A 451 -6.38 -5.15 27.78
CA SER A 451 -7.75 -4.92 27.30
C SER A 451 -7.68 -4.67 25.79
N LEU A 452 -8.43 -5.44 24.99
CA LEU A 452 -8.60 -5.20 23.55
C LEU A 452 -9.38 -3.90 23.24
N HIS A 453 -9.50 -2.97 24.19
CA HIS A 453 -10.33 -1.78 24.07
C HIS A 453 -9.56 -0.51 24.44
N ASN A 454 -9.56 0.41 23.47
CA ASN A 454 -9.47 1.87 23.53
C ASN A 454 -8.84 2.45 24.81
N GLY A 455 -7.52 2.54 24.85
CA GLY A 455 -6.82 3.29 25.90
C GLY A 455 -5.31 3.11 25.92
N LYS A 456 -4.58 4.08 25.38
CA LYS A 456 -3.17 4.46 25.62
C LYS A 456 -2.05 3.41 25.48
N GLN A 457 -2.31 2.11 25.30
CA GLN A 457 -1.25 1.10 25.22
C GLN A 457 -1.56 0.00 24.19
N SER A 458 -0.86 0.05 23.05
CA SER A 458 -1.03 -0.81 21.86
C SER A 458 -0.23 -2.12 21.93
N TYR A 459 -0.28 -2.84 23.06
CA TYR A 459 0.54 -4.05 23.23
C TYR A 459 -0.20 -5.25 23.82
N LEU A 460 0.30 -6.45 23.50
CA LEU A 460 -0.19 -7.73 24.00
C LEU A 460 0.96 -8.54 24.61
N ILE A 461 0.72 -9.14 25.77
CA ILE A 461 1.72 -9.95 26.48
C ILE A 461 1.39 -11.44 26.32
N ALA A 462 2.35 -12.22 25.83
CA ALA A 462 2.25 -13.67 25.71
C ALA A 462 2.39 -14.37 27.07
N PRO A 463 1.54 -15.39 27.35
CA PRO A 463 1.73 -16.29 28.47
C PRO A 463 3.02 -17.11 28.32
N LEU A 464 3.70 -17.40 29.43
CA LEU A 464 4.96 -18.17 29.45
C LEU A 464 4.75 -19.67 29.15
N ASP A 465 3.53 -20.16 29.25
CA ASP A 465 3.11 -21.56 29.12
C ASP A 465 2.41 -21.86 27.78
N LEU A 466 2.62 -21.02 26.77
CA LEU A 466 2.09 -21.23 25.43
C LEU A 466 3.07 -22.02 24.55
N PHE A 467 2.60 -23.08 23.90
CA PHE A 467 3.43 -24.00 23.12
C PHE A 467 2.72 -24.40 21.82
N GLY A 468 3.43 -24.33 20.69
CA GLY A 468 3.00 -24.92 19.42
C GLY A 468 1.76 -24.26 18.79
N VAL A 469 1.47 -22.99 19.12
CA VAL A 469 0.27 -22.30 18.61
C VAL A 469 0.61 -21.48 17.37
N GLU A 470 -0.19 -21.65 16.33
CA GLU A 470 -0.14 -20.82 15.11
C GLU A 470 -1.13 -19.64 15.20
N TYR A 471 -0.62 -18.46 14.86
CA TYR A 471 -1.33 -17.20 14.76
C TYR A 471 -1.13 -16.60 13.37
N GLU A 472 -2.19 -16.04 12.81
CA GLU A 472 -2.12 -15.14 11.67
C GLU A 472 -2.68 -13.80 12.11
N VAL A 473 -1.88 -12.73 12.06
CA VAL A 473 -2.16 -11.40 12.59
C VAL A 473 -2.17 -10.40 11.46
N ALA A 474 -3.27 -9.65 11.30
CA ALA A 474 -3.28 -8.49 10.42
C ALA A 474 -2.70 -7.25 11.12
N ALA A 475 -1.54 -6.77 10.67
CA ALA A 475 -0.98 -5.48 11.01
C ALA A 475 -1.21 -4.53 9.84
N ILE A 476 -2.05 -3.52 10.03
CA ILE A 476 -2.50 -2.65 8.94
C ILE A 476 -2.01 -1.23 9.21
N LYS A 477 -1.02 -0.77 8.43
CA LYS A 477 -0.76 0.67 8.31
C LYS A 477 -1.91 1.27 7.49
N THR A 478 -2.74 2.12 8.08
CA THR A 478 -3.90 2.71 7.40
C THR A 478 -3.53 3.98 6.63
N THR A 479 -2.39 4.60 6.92
CA THR A 479 -1.90 5.76 6.17
C THR A 479 -0.98 5.33 5.04
N VAL A 480 -1.25 5.80 3.82
CA VAL A 480 -0.49 5.47 2.61
C VAL A 480 0.26 6.72 2.14
N GLU A 481 1.58 6.67 2.14
CA GLU A 481 2.47 7.79 1.84
C GLU A 481 3.37 7.50 0.63
N THR A 482 3.50 6.22 0.25
CA THR A 482 4.41 5.79 -0.81
C THR A 482 3.75 4.85 -1.80
N LEU A 483 4.32 4.77 -3.01
CA LEU A 483 3.90 3.81 -4.04
C LEU A 483 4.06 2.35 -3.59
N ALA A 484 5.08 2.06 -2.76
CA ALA A 484 5.33 0.72 -2.24
C ALA A 484 4.19 0.24 -1.32
N GLU A 485 3.69 1.13 -0.45
CA GLU A 485 2.55 0.83 0.43
C GLU A 485 1.26 0.65 -0.36
N LEU A 486 1.00 1.50 -1.37
CA LEU A 486 -0.15 1.36 -2.26
C LEU A 486 -0.11 0.01 -3.01
N ARG A 487 1.08 -0.41 -3.45
CA ARG A 487 1.30 -1.69 -4.13
C ARG A 487 1.09 -2.87 -3.20
N ALA A 488 1.54 -2.78 -1.95
CA ALA A 488 1.37 -3.86 -0.98
C ALA A 488 -0.11 -4.09 -0.62
N ILE A 489 -0.92 -3.02 -0.52
CA ILE A 489 -2.39 -3.15 -0.43
C ILE A 489 -2.94 -3.95 -1.62
N ALA A 490 -2.49 -3.66 -2.84
CA ALA A 490 -2.93 -4.38 -4.02
C ALA A 490 -2.55 -5.87 -3.97
N GLU A 491 -1.33 -6.21 -3.53
CA GLU A 491 -0.88 -7.60 -3.39
C GLU A 491 -1.75 -8.39 -2.41
N ASP A 492 -2.05 -7.81 -1.24
CA ASP A 492 -2.88 -8.44 -0.21
C ASP A 492 -4.31 -8.71 -0.70
N VAL A 493 -4.95 -7.71 -1.32
CA VAL A 493 -6.29 -7.88 -1.88
C VAL A 493 -6.27 -8.93 -3.00
N ASN A 494 -5.29 -8.86 -3.91
CA ASN A 494 -5.29 -9.66 -5.13
C ASN A 494 -5.06 -11.14 -4.87
N VAL A 495 -4.29 -11.51 -3.82
CA VAL A 495 -4.11 -12.91 -3.40
C VAL A 495 -5.40 -13.50 -2.81
N GLY A 496 -6.33 -12.67 -2.31
CA GLY A 496 -7.61 -13.10 -1.76
C GLY A 496 -7.57 -13.53 -0.30
N GLY A 497 -6.50 -13.18 0.42
CA GLY A 497 -6.36 -13.46 1.86
C GLY A 497 -7.16 -12.48 2.74
N TYR A 498 -7.36 -11.23 2.28
CA TYR A 498 -8.03 -10.19 3.05
C TYR A 498 -8.72 -9.18 2.13
N SER A 499 -10.01 -8.88 2.36
CA SER A 499 -10.76 -7.91 1.55
C SER A 499 -10.76 -6.48 2.11
N PHE A 500 -10.15 -6.30 3.29
CA PHE A 500 -10.15 -5.04 4.06
C PHE A 500 -11.55 -4.51 4.39
N GLU A 501 -12.55 -5.39 4.47
CA GLU A 501 -13.91 -5.04 4.86
C GLU A 501 -13.88 -4.39 6.26
N ASN A 502 -14.46 -3.19 6.39
CA ASN A 502 -14.42 -2.32 7.59
C ASN A 502 -13.07 -1.66 7.93
N ILE A 503 -12.08 -1.66 7.02
CA ILE A 503 -10.82 -0.95 7.21
C ILE A 503 -10.80 0.31 6.36
N THR A 504 -10.36 1.43 6.94
CA THR A 504 -10.16 2.70 6.22
C THR A 504 -8.68 2.98 5.97
N PHE A 505 -8.29 3.11 4.71
CA PHE A 505 -7.00 3.64 4.28
C PHE A 505 -7.12 5.13 3.96
N THR A 506 -6.15 5.94 4.38
CA THR A 506 -6.05 7.38 4.11
C THR A 506 -4.76 7.71 3.38
N LEU A 507 -4.79 8.56 2.35
CA LEU A 507 -3.56 9.11 1.77
C LEU A 507 -2.92 10.13 2.71
N GLY A 508 -1.63 9.99 2.98
CA GLY A 508 -0.82 10.93 3.78
C GLY A 508 0.22 11.73 2.99
N ALA A 509 0.37 11.44 1.69
CA ALA A 509 1.27 12.18 0.79
C ALA A 509 0.77 12.11 -0.67
N ASP A 510 1.24 13.04 -1.50
CA ASP A 510 1.07 12.95 -2.95
C ASP A 510 1.93 11.79 -3.49
N ILE A 511 1.34 10.91 -4.30
CA ILE A 511 2.01 9.71 -4.84
C ILE A 511 2.01 9.73 -6.37
N ASP A 512 3.20 9.64 -6.94
CA ASP A 512 3.42 9.44 -8.38
C ASP A 512 3.44 7.94 -8.72
N ILE A 513 2.61 7.54 -9.69
CA ILE A 513 2.49 6.15 -10.16
C ILE A 513 3.12 6.00 -11.55
N ARG A 514 4.02 5.02 -11.70
CA ARG A 514 4.82 4.78 -12.93
C ARG A 514 4.76 3.31 -13.37
N THR A 515 5.01 3.05 -14.65
CA THR A 515 4.97 1.71 -15.25
C THR A 515 6.34 1.09 -15.57
N THR A 516 7.42 1.88 -15.64
CA THR A 516 8.78 1.39 -15.92
C THR A 516 9.86 2.18 -15.18
N GLY A 517 10.91 1.49 -14.70
CA GLY A 517 12.09 2.02 -14.04
C GLY A 517 13.07 0.87 -13.68
N MET A 518 14.39 1.07 -13.85
CA MET A 518 15.39 -0.02 -13.91
C MET A 518 15.59 -0.82 -12.60
N ASN A 519 14.88 -0.48 -11.51
CA ASN A 519 14.82 -1.22 -10.24
C ASN A 519 13.44 -1.13 -9.55
N ASP A 520 12.42 -0.54 -10.18
CA ASP A 520 11.11 -0.24 -9.56
C ASP A 520 10.04 -1.23 -10.03
N LEU A 521 9.33 -1.84 -9.07
CA LEU A 521 8.22 -2.75 -9.35
C LEU A 521 7.06 -1.98 -10.02
N PRO A 522 6.44 -2.53 -11.10
CA PRO A 522 5.34 -1.86 -11.79
C PRO A 522 4.12 -1.71 -10.89
N TYR A 523 3.31 -0.65 -11.13
CA TYR A 523 2.04 -0.46 -10.44
C TYR A 523 1.12 -1.69 -10.59
N LEU A 524 0.57 -2.14 -9.47
CA LEU A 524 -0.40 -3.22 -9.37
C LEU A 524 -1.76 -2.61 -9.00
N SER A 525 -2.75 -2.78 -9.87
CA SER A 525 -4.13 -2.33 -9.61
C SER A 525 -4.73 -3.08 -8.42
N ILE A 526 -5.49 -2.36 -7.60
CA ILE A 526 -6.08 -2.90 -6.38
C ILE A 526 -7.37 -3.68 -6.71
N GLY A 527 -7.46 -4.91 -6.21
CA GLY A 527 -8.60 -5.78 -6.43
C GLY A 527 -8.57 -6.53 -7.74
N THR A 528 -9.32 -7.64 -7.78
CA THR A 528 -9.61 -8.44 -8.97
C THR A 528 -11.10 -8.80 -8.99
N GLU A 529 -11.59 -9.39 -10.09
CA GLU A 529 -12.96 -9.90 -10.14
C GLU A 529 -13.26 -10.93 -9.03
N LYS A 530 -12.31 -11.82 -8.75
CA LYS A 530 -12.45 -12.84 -7.70
C LYS A 530 -12.29 -12.27 -6.29
N ASN A 531 -11.39 -11.30 -6.13
CA ASN A 531 -11.02 -10.69 -4.86
C ASN A 531 -11.16 -9.16 -4.98
N PRO A 532 -12.39 -8.60 -4.90
CA PRO A 532 -12.59 -7.16 -5.00
C PRO A 532 -12.13 -6.44 -3.72
N PHE A 533 -11.77 -5.16 -3.85
CA PHE A 533 -11.49 -4.31 -2.69
C PHE A 533 -12.80 -4.00 -1.95
N LYS A 534 -12.89 -4.28 -0.64
CA LYS A 534 -14.09 -4.05 0.18
C LYS A 534 -13.88 -3.05 1.33
N GLY A 535 -12.70 -2.45 1.42
CA GLY A 535 -12.40 -1.43 2.43
C GLY A 535 -12.89 -0.04 2.03
N THR A 536 -12.50 0.95 2.84
CA THR A 536 -12.63 2.37 2.51
C THR A 536 -11.27 2.91 2.09
N PHE A 537 -11.19 3.59 0.94
CA PHE A 537 -10.00 4.31 0.50
C PHE A 537 -10.32 5.81 0.45
N CYS A 538 -9.67 6.59 1.30
CA CYS A 538 -9.91 8.00 1.51
C CYS A 538 -8.70 8.82 1.03
N GLY A 539 -8.89 9.73 0.08
CA GLY A 539 -7.79 10.59 -0.41
C GLY A 539 -7.42 11.76 0.51
N LYS A 540 -8.02 11.82 1.70
CA LYS A 540 -7.87 12.87 2.69
C LYS A 540 -7.35 12.30 4.01
N LEU A 541 -6.38 12.99 4.62
CA LEU A 541 -5.93 12.77 5.99
C LEU A 541 -6.09 14.08 6.76
N ASN A 542 -6.78 14.03 7.90
CA ASN A 542 -7.21 15.23 8.65
C ASN A 542 -8.03 16.18 7.78
N ASP A 543 -7.49 17.34 7.41
CA ASP A 543 -8.13 18.33 6.51
C ASP A 543 -7.44 18.49 5.15
N ASP A 544 -6.36 17.75 4.90
CA ASP A 544 -5.56 17.87 3.70
C ASP A 544 -5.92 16.79 2.67
N TYR A 545 -6.09 17.22 1.42
CA TYR A 545 -6.32 16.34 0.27
C TYR A 545 -4.99 16.03 -0.43
N TYR A 546 -4.77 14.75 -0.71
CA TYR A 546 -3.57 14.26 -1.39
C TYR A 546 -3.91 13.68 -2.77
N LYS A 547 -2.91 13.65 -3.64
CA LYS A 547 -3.07 13.35 -5.07
C LYS A 547 -2.42 12.04 -5.44
N LEU A 548 -3.10 11.27 -6.28
CA LEU A 548 -2.51 10.17 -7.05
C LEU A 548 -2.28 10.62 -8.49
N THR A 549 -1.02 10.66 -8.93
CA THR A 549 -0.68 11.07 -10.30
C THR A 549 -0.26 9.87 -11.15
N LEU A 550 -1.03 9.55 -12.19
CA LEU A 550 -0.71 8.49 -13.15
C LEU A 550 0.17 9.08 -14.26
N LEU A 551 1.47 8.78 -14.21
CA LEU A 551 2.48 9.36 -15.11
C LEU A 551 2.56 8.64 -16.47
N ALA A 552 3.20 9.31 -17.44
CA ALA A 552 3.43 8.76 -18.78
C ALA A 552 4.49 7.64 -18.79
N GLY A 553 4.33 6.62 -19.63
CA GLY A 553 5.34 5.56 -19.79
C GLY A 553 4.86 4.26 -20.47
N SER A 554 3.59 3.87 -20.30
CA SER A 554 2.86 2.81 -21.03
C SER A 554 1.38 2.78 -20.61
N SER A 555 0.56 1.86 -21.15
CA SER A 555 -0.81 1.58 -20.68
C SER A 555 -0.81 1.09 -19.23
N MET A 556 -1.59 1.73 -18.36
CA MET A 556 -1.86 1.30 -16.98
C MET A 556 -3.28 0.75 -16.85
N ASN A 557 -3.54 -0.11 -15.87
CA ASN A 557 -4.94 -0.36 -15.45
C ASN A 557 -5.45 0.82 -14.61
N ALA A 558 -6.74 0.80 -14.26
CA ALA A 558 -7.28 1.74 -13.27
C ALA A 558 -6.58 1.59 -11.91
N LEU A 559 -6.80 2.53 -10.98
CA LEU A 559 -6.30 2.37 -9.61
C LEU A 559 -6.91 1.14 -8.92
N PHE A 560 -8.19 0.88 -9.19
CA PHE A 560 -8.93 -0.26 -8.68
C PHE A 560 -9.50 -1.08 -9.85
N THR A 561 -9.16 -2.36 -9.94
CA THR A 561 -9.77 -3.23 -10.96
C THR A 561 -11.24 -3.48 -10.60
N ASN A 562 -11.51 -3.78 -9.34
CA ASN A 562 -12.87 -4.02 -8.87
C ASN A 562 -13.06 -3.45 -7.46
N ASN A 563 -13.81 -2.36 -7.38
CA ASN A 563 -14.25 -1.76 -6.12
C ASN A 563 -15.59 -2.37 -5.69
N ALA A 564 -15.64 -2.97 -4.51
CA ALA A 564 -16.85 -3.38 -3.81
C ALA A 564 -16.98 -2.70 -2.43
N GLY A 565 -16.08 -1.76 -2.11
CA GLY A 565 -16.06 -0.99 -0.88
C GLY A 565 -16.43 0.48 -1.13
N VAL A 566 -15.74 1.39 -0.43
CA VAL A 566 -15.96 2.83 -0.54
C VAL A 566 -14.68 3.53 -1.00
N ILE A 567 -14.72 4.29 -2.08
CA ILE A 567 -13.64 5.21 -2.47
C ILE A 567 -14.17 6.61 -2.30
N ARG A 568 -13.48 7.45 -1.52
CA ARG A 568 -13.98 8.79 -1.22
C ARG A 568 -12.88 9.84 -1.13
N ASP A 569 -13.25 11.09 -1.37
CA ASP A 569 -12.39 12.25 -1.12
C ASP A 569 -11.04 12.15 -1.86
N LEU A 570 -11.02 11.45 -3.01
CA LEU A 570 -9.82 11.11 -3.76
C LEU A 570 -9.54 12.14 -4.85
N THR A 571 -8.28 12.54 -5.01
CA THR A 571 -7.83 13.37 -6.14
C THR A 571 -6.93 12.56 -7.06
N VAL A 572 -7.32 12.40 -8.33
CA VAL A 572 -6.59 11.60 -9.33
C VAL A 572 -6.22 12.46 -10.53
N ILE A 573 -4.93 12.49 -10.89
CA ILE A 573 -4.42 13.23 -12.05
C ILE A 573 -3.85 12.25 -13.08
N VAL A 574 -4.45 12.18 -14.25
CA VAL A 574 -4.02 11.31 -15.35
C VAL A 574 -3.16 12.12 -16.34
N LYS A 575 -1.85 11.85 -16.36
CA LYS A 575 -0.91 12.43 -17.35
C LYS A 575 -0.48 11.42 -18.43
N GLY A 576 -0.63 10.13 -18.16
CA GLY A 576 -0.37 9.02 -19.09
C GLY A 576 -1.64 8.38 -19.67
N THR A 577 -1.52 7.13 -20.13
CA THR A 577 -2.66 6.37 -20.67
C THR A 577 -3.17 5.33 -19.66
N VAL A 578 -4.42 5.46 -19.23
CA VAL A 578 -5.16 4.42 -18.51
C VAL A 578 -5.91 3.58 -19.52
N GLY A 579 -5.77 2.27 -19.44
CA GLY A 579 -6.40 1.27 -20.28
C GLY A 579 -5.70 1.04 -21.63
N ARG A 580 -6.40 0.35 -22.54
CA ARG A 580 -5.87 -0.17 -23.81
C ARG A 580 -6.91 -0.07 -24.93
N ALA A 581 -6.48 0.38 -26.10
CA ALA A 581 -7.33 0.66 -27.27
C ALA A 581 -8.07 -0.53 -27.91
N VAL A 582 -7.90 -1.76 -27.44
CA VAL A 582 -8.51 -2.95 -28.07
C VAL A 582 -8.89 -4.02 -27.03
N SER A 583 -9.19 -3.62 -25.80
CA SER A 583 -9.65 -4.54 -24.77
C SER A 583 -10.29 -3.80 -23.61
N GLY A 584 -11.13 -4.49 -22.83
CA GLY A 584 -11.41 -4.17 -21.43
C GLY A 584 -12.24 -2.92 -21.17
N THR A 585 -12.52 -2.70 -19.90
CA THR A 585 -13.34 -1.61 -19.39
C THR A 585 -12.52 -0.81 -18.41
N PHE A 586 -12.34 0.48 -18.63
CA PHE A 586 -11.37 1.29 -17.87
C PHE A 586 -11.93 2.62 -17.44
N GLY A 587 -11.59 3.02 -16.22
CA GLY A 587 -11.72 4.37 -15.70
C GLY A 587 -10.44 4.79 -14.98
N ALA A 588 -10.23 6.08 -14.72
CA ALA A 588 -9.03 6.51 -14.01
C ALA A 588 -8.98 5.95 -12.57
N VAL A 589 -10.14 5.86 -11.92
CA VAL A 589 -10.26 5.36 -10.54
C VAL A 589 -10.58 3.87 -10.54
N ALA A 590 -11.59 3.43 -11.28
CA ALA A 590 -11.98 2.01 -11.29
C ALA A 590 -12.29 1.45 -12.68
N GLU A 591 -11.94 0.19 -12.92
CA GLU A 591 -12.46 -0.56 -14.08
C GLU A 591 -13.93 -0.90 -13.85
N VAL A 592 -14.23 -1.57 -12.73
CA VAL A 592 -15.59 -1.91 -12.30
C VAL A 592 -15.86 -1.36 -10.89
N ASN A 593 -16.96 -0.63 -10.73
CA ASN A 593 -17.48 -0.22 -9.44
C ASN A 593 -18.75 -1.00 -9.08
N ASN A 594 -18.68 -1.89 -8.09
CA ASN A 594 -19.81 -2.53 -7.43
C ASN A 594 -20.12 -1.91 -6.05
N GLY A 595 -19.25 -1.03 -5.55
CA GLY A 595 -19.39 -0.33 -4.28
C GLY A 595 -19.81 1.14 -4.46
N THR A 596 -19.24 2.02 -3.64
CA THR A 596 -19.48 3.47 -3.71
C THR A 596 -18.19 4.20 -4.08
N ILE A 597 -18.30 5.16 -5.00
CA ILE A 597 -17.26 6.17 -5.26
C ILE A 597 -17.90 7.53 -5.05
N GLU A 598 -17.40 8.30 -4.10
CA GLU A 598 -18.00 9.58 -3.74
C GLU A 598 -16.97 10.72 -3.58
N ARG A 599 -17.39 11.97 -3.75
CA ARG A 599 -16.54 13.16 -3.50
C ARG A 599 -15.14 13.07 -4.11
N THR A 600 -15.04 12.48 -5.30
CA THR A 600 -13.76 12.18 -5.95
C THR A 600 -13.56 13.13 -7.12
N PHE A 601 -12.38 13.73 -7.19
CA PHE A 601 -11.95 14.62 -8.27
C PHE A 601 -10.97 13.89 -9.21
N VAL A 602 -11.25 13.93 -10.51
CA VAL A 602 -10.36 13.37 -11.55
C VAL A 602 -10.02 14.45 -12.58
N GLU A 603 -8.74 14.66 -12.86
CA GLU A 603 -8.27 15.46 -13.99
C GLU A 603 -7.55 14.57 -15.01
N ILE A 604 -8.03 14.54 -16.24
CA ILE A 604 -7.31 13.99 -17.39
C ILE A 604 -6.58 15.16 -18.05
N ALA A 605 -5.29 15.29 -17.77
CA ALA A 605 -4.46 16.38 -18.28
C ALA A 605 -4.31 16.33 -19.81
N ASP A 606 -3.80 17.39 -20.43
CA ASP A 606 -3.65 17.50 -21.90
C ASP A 606 -2.91 16.33 -22.56
N THR A 607 -1.99 15.70 -21.82
CA THR A 607 -1.21 14.55 -22.28
C THR A 607 -1.83 13.20 -21.90
N GLY A 608 -2.88 13.22 -21.07
CA GLY A 608 -3.51 12.04 -20.49
C GLY A 608 -4.62 11.46 -21.37
N SER A 609 -4.85 10.16 -21.23
CA SER A 609 -5.97 9.49 -21.91
C SER A 609 -6.54 8.33 -21.11
N VAL A 610 -7.86 8.13 -21.14
CA VAL A 610 -8.50 6.87 -20.71
C VAL A 610 -9.02 6.13 -21.94
N VAL A 611 -8.64 4.86 -22.11
CA VAL A 611 -8.88 4.10 -23.33
C VAL A 611 -9.39 2.68 -23.05
N GLY A 612 -10.44 2.23 -23.73
CA GLY A 612 -10.97 0.86 -23.55
C GLY A 612 -12.08 0.50 -24.55
N TYR A 613 -12.67 -0.70 -24.42
CA TYR A 613 -13.99 -0.97 -25.01
C TYR A 613 -15.05 -0.10 -24.34
N SER A 614 -14.97 0.01 -23.01
CA SER A 614 -15.75 0.98 -22.25
C SER A 614 -14.81 1.88 -21.46
N ALA A 615 -14.87 3.18 -21.71
CA ALA A 615 -13.96 4.17 -21.12
C ALA A 615 -14.75 5.25 -20.37
N GLY A 616 -14.42 5.48 -19.10
CA GLY A 616 -14.99 6.57 -18.29
C GLY A 616 -13.91 7.39 -17.60
N GLY A 617 -14.17 8.67 -17.30
CA GLY A 617 -13.21 9.48 -16.55
C GLY A 617 -12.93 8.91 -15.16
N ILE A 618 -13.97 8.48 -14.43
CA ILE A 618 -13.85 7.86 -13.11
C ILE A 618 -13.89 6.34 -13.22
N VAL A 619 -14.95 5.80 -13.84
CA VAL A 619 -15.25 4.37 -13.85
C VAL A 619 -15.51 3.86 -15.25
N GLY A 620 -14.92 2.73 -15.61
CA GLY A 620 -15.27 2.06 -16.86
C GLY A 620 -16.70 1.50 -16.86
N ARG A 621 -17.06 0.68 -15.87
CA ARG A 621 -18.41 0.15 -15.63
C ARG A 621 -18.85 0.37 -14.19
N ASN A 622 -19.96 1.06 -14.01
CA ASN A 622 -20.59 1.23 -12.72
C ASN A 622 -21.81 0.31 -12.56
N ASN A 623 -21.79 -0.56 -11.55
CA ASN A 623 -22.95 -1.32 -11.06
C ASN A 623 -23.41 -0.82 -9.66
N GLY A 624 -22.57 -0.06 -8.96
CA GLY A 624 -22.84 0.53 -7.64
C GLY A 624 -23.21 2.01 -7.72
N THR A 625 -22.67 2.82 -6.82
CA THR A 625 -22.96 4.26 -6.73
C THR A 625 -21.74 5.10 -7.06
N VAL A 626 -21.92 6.12 -7.91
CA VAL A 626 -20.96 7.21 -8.11
C VAL A 626 -21.64 8.53 -7.74
N SER A 627 -21.18 9.22 -6.70
CA SER A 627 -21.85 10.43 -6.20
C SER A 627 -20.92 11.60 -5.91
N ASP A 628 -21.38 12.84 -6.10
CA ASP A 628 -20.64 14.06 -5.73
C ASP A 628 -19.22 14.15 -6.31
N CYS A 629 -18.98 13.49 -7.43
CA CYS A 629 -17.68 13.43 -8.08
C CYS A 629 -17.53 14.51 -9.15
N VAL A 630 -16.28 14.92 -9.39
CA VAL A 630 -15.93 15.92 -10.40
C VAL A 630 -14.91 15.34 -11.38
N VAL A 631 -15.15 15.50 -12.68
CA VAL A 631 -14.15 15.18 -13.72
C VAL A 631 -13.80 16.42 -14.53
N ILE A 632 -12.53 16.59 -14.85
CA ILE A 632 -12.04 17.57 -15.83
C ILE A 632 -11.30 16.82 -16.92
N VAL A 633 -11.79 16.88 -18.15
CA VAL A 633 -11.13 16.26 -19.31
C VAL A 633 -10.47 17.35 -20.15
N ARG A 634 -9.14 17.40 -20.12
CA ARG A 634 -8.33 18.25 -21.02
C ARG A 634 -7.64 17.44 -22.13
N GLY A 635 -7.26 16.21 -21.81
CA GLY A 635 -6.76 15.22 -22.77
C GLY A 635 -7.89 14.50 -23.50
N SER A 636 -7.93 13.17 -23.42
CA SER A 636 -8.93 12.39 -24.17
C SER A 636 -9.53 11.21 -23.39
N ILE A 637 -10.81 10.92 -23.65
CA ILE A 637 -11.44 9.64 -23.30
C ILE A 637 -11.83 8.98 -24.62
N VAL A 638 -11.29 7.79 -24.86
CA VAL A 638 -11.37 7.11 -26.16
C VAL A 638 -11.91 5.72 -25.97
N SER A 639 -12.98 5.38 -26.68
CA SER A 639 -13.40 3.99 -26.81
C SER A 639 -12.99 3.45 -28.18
N SER A 640 -12.34 2.28 -28.22
CA SER A 640 -11.94 1.63 -29.47
C SER A 640 -11.89 0.10 -29.32
N ALA A 641 -12.29 -0.63 -30.38
CA ALA A 641 -12.28 -2.10 -30.44
C ALA A 641 -12.03 -2.64 -31.85
N GLN A 642 -12.00 -3.98 -31.96
CA GLN A 642 -12.14 -4.71 -33.22
C GLN A 642 -13.62 -4.81 -33.64
N ILE A 643 -13.86 -5.23 -34.89
CA ILE A 643 -15.20 -5.33 -35.50
C ILE A 643 -16.08 -6.31 -34.70
N GLY A 644 -17.25 -5.86 -34.21
CA GLY A 644 -18.26 -6.69 -33.52
C GLY A 644 -18.48 -6.39 -32.03
N ASP A 645 -17.69 -5.48 -31.43
CA ASP A 645 -17.78 -5.15 -30.00
C ASP A 645 -18.59 -3.85 -29.75
N THR A 646 -19.38 -3.84 -28.66
CA THR A 646 -20.09 -2.63 -28.20
C THR A 646 -19.11 -1.66 -27.52
N LEU A 647 -19.07 -0.44 -28.04
CA LEU A 647 -18.19 0.62 -27.55
C LEU A 647 -18.94 1.68 -26.75
N ASN A 648 -18.39 2.05 -25.58
CA ASN A 648 -18.95 3.07 -24.72
C ASN A 648 -17.87 4.04 -24.25
N ALA A 649 -18.08 5.34 -24.44
CA ALA A 649 -17.21 6.37 -23.88
C ALA A 649 -18.10 7.38 -23.14
N GLY A 650 -17.78 7.66 -21.89
CA GLY A 650 -18.46 8.69 -21.11
C GLY A 650 -17.46 9.56 -20.36
N GLY A 651 -17.82 10.83 -20.16
CA GLY A 651 -16.98 11.77 -19.41
C GLY A 651 -16.73 11.30 -17.97
N MET A 652 -17.77 10.81 -17.31
CA MET A 652 -17.71 10.27 -15.94
C MET A 652 -17.57 8.75 -15.90
N VAL A 653 -18.51 8.06 -16.56
CA VAL A 653 -18.69 6.61 -16.50
C VAL A 653 -18.84 6.08 -17.91
N GLY A 654 -18.12 5.00 -18.25
CA GLY A 654 -18.24 4.35 -19.56
C GLY A 654 -19.58 3.66 -19.76
N ILE A 655 -19.93 2.71 -18.90
CA ILE A 655 -21.24 2.05 -18.83
C ILE A 655 -21.82 2.18 -17.43
N ASN A 656 -23.09 2.53 -17.32
CA ASN A 656 -23.80 2.59 -16.04
C ASN A 656 -24.96 1.58 -15.98
N PHE A 657 -24.89 0.67 -15.01
CA PHE A 657 -25.96 -0.21 -14.52
C PHE A 657 -26.37 0.13 -13.07
N GLY A 658 -25.63 1.03 -12.41
CA GLY A 658 -25.90 1.48 -11.05
C GLY A 658 -26.46 2.89 -11.00
N THR A 659 -26.13 3.62 -9.93
CA THR A 659 -26.57 5.01 -9.71
C THR A 659 -25.42 5.99 -9.95
N VAL A 660 -25.72 7.11 -10.62
CA VAL A 660 -24.83 8.28 -10.70
C VAL A 660 -25.63 9.48 -10.18
N ASN A 661 -25.15 10.18 -9.15
CA ASN A 661 -25.85 11.30 -8.50
C ASN A 661 -24.94 12.49 -8.17
N GLY A 662 -25.38 13.75 -8.30
CA GLY A 662 -24.67 14.92 -7.73
C GLY A 662 -23.30 15.20 -8.36
N THR A 663 -22.99 14.54 -9.47
CA THR A 663 -21.69 14.60 -10.12
C THR A 663 -21.62 15.73 -11.16
N THR A 664 -20.41 16.22 -11.46
CA THR A 664 -20.16 17.26 -12.47
C THR A 664 -18.96 16.90 -13.34
N ASP A 665 -19.03 17.12 -14.65
CA ASP A 665 -17.88 17.04 -15.55
C ASP A 665 -17.70 18.35 -16.30
N TYR A 666 -16.48 18.91 -16.23
CA TYR A 666 -16.00 20.16 -16.81
C TYR A 666 -14.95 19.88 -17.88
N SER A 667 -15.38 19.57 -19.09
CA SER A 667 -14.46 19.32 -20.21
C SER A 667 -14.16 20.61 -20.98
N ALA A 668 -13.24 21.51 -20.55
CA ALA A 668 -13.10 22.90 -21.07
C ALA A 668 -11.81 23.31 -21.84
N TRP A 669 -12.00 24.23 -22.81
CA TRP A 669 -11.11 24.80 -23.86
C TRP A 669 -10.07 25.86 -23.40
N ILE A 670 -8.88 25.88 -24.04
CA ILE A 670 -8.04 27.07 -24.32
C ILE A 670 -7.34 26.94 -25.70
N ALA A 671 -7.44 28.00 -26.51
CA ALA A 671 -6.59 28.42 -27.64
C ALA A 671 -6.59 27.64 -28.98
N ARG A 672 -6.76 28.43 -30.04
CA ARG A 672 -6.50 28.12 -31.47
C ARG A 672 -5.04 27.66 -31.65
N ASN A 673 -4.85 26.70 -32.57
CA ASN A 673 -3.59 26.07 -33.00
C ASN A 673 -3.08 24.85 -32.20
N LEU A 674 -3.91 23.82 -32.07
CA LEU A 674 -3.47 22.40 -32.05
C LEU A 674 -4.68 21.51 -32.36
N LEU A 675 -4.88 21.16 -33.63
CA LEU A 675 -5.65 19.97 -33.97
C LEU A 675 -4.83 18.76 -33.52
N PRO A 676 -5.38 17.92 -32.65
CA PRO A 676 -5.87 16.64 -33.13
C PRO A 676 -7.36 16.49 -32.83
N THR A 677 -8.08 15.99 -33.83
CA THR A 677 -9.50 15.64 -33.78
C THR A 677 -9.84 14.69 -32.63
N ASP A 678 -11.05 14.82 -32.09
CA ASP A 678 -11.80 13.79 -31.35
C ASP A 678 -11.74 13.84 -29.80
N THR A 679 -12.62 14.65 -29.21
CA THR A 679 -13.15 14.43 -27.84
C THR A 679 -14.40 13.52 -27.95
N HIS A 680 -14.43 12.45 -27.14
CA HIS A 680 -15.44 11.37 -27.05
C HIS A 680 -15.80 10.66 -28.36
N ARG A 681 -14.98 9.69 -28.80
CA ARG A 681 -15.26 8.83 -29.97
C ARG A 681 -15.93 7.51 -29.57
N VAL A 682 -17.17 7.29 -30.03
CA VAL A 682 -17.90 6.01 -29.97
C VAL A 682 -17.93 5.39 -31.36
N LYS A 683 -17.28 4.25 -31.57
CA LYS A 683 -17.24 3.49 -32.83
C LYS A 683 -17.70 2.03 -32.64
N SER A 684 -18.99 1.76 -32.69
CA SER A 684 -19.49 0.37 -32.72
C SER A 684 -19.11 -0.32 -34.05
N ASP A 685 -19.31 -1.66 -34.20
CA ASP A 685 -19.58 -2.49 -35.41
C ASP A 685 -20.37 -3.71 -34.90
N ASP A 686 -21.36 -4.16 -35.68
CA ASP A 686 -22.62 -4.89 -35.37
C ASP A 686 -22.61 -6.15 -34.46
N ALA A 687 -23.73 -6.40 -33.74
CA ALA A 687 -24.36 -7.72 -33.60
C ALA A 687 -25.77 -7.68 -32.94
N THR A 688 -26.66 -8.47 -33.55
CA THR A 688 -28.03 -8.83 -33.19
C THR A 688 -28.24 -9.31 -31.75
N ASN A 689 -29.37 -8.95 -31.13
CA ASN A 689 -30.26 -9.96 -30.57
C ASN A 689 -31.70 -9.47 -30.40
N GLU A 690 -32.59 -10.24 -31.03
CA GLU A 690 -34.03 -10.22 -30.85
C GLU A 690 -34.39 -10.98 -29.56
N ASN A 691 -35.28 -10.39 -28.75
CA ASN A 691 -36.10 -11.05 -27.72
C ASN A 691 -35.42 -11.53 -26.43
N GLY A 692 -35.53 -10.75 -25.36
CA GLY A 692 -35.31 -11.20 -23.98
C GLY A 692 -35.07 -10.06 -22.99
N TYR A 693 -36.13 -9.29 -22.68
CA TYR A 693 -36.10 -8.27 -21.63
C TYR A 693 -36.30 -8.92 -20.26
N GLU A 694 -35.40 -8.65 -19.31
CA GLU A 694 -35.80 -8.47 -17.92
C GLU A 694 -35.45 -7.03 -17.53
N ASP A 695 -36.49 -6.27 -17.23
CA ASP A 695 -36.48 -4.87 -16.80
C ASP A 695 -35.86 -4.75 -15.41
N GLU A 696 -34.86 -3.89 -15.26
CA GLU A 696 -34.62 -3.20 -13.99
C GLU A 696 -34.44 -1.69 -14.24
N GLU A 697 -35.02 -0.92 -13.33
CA GLU A 697 -35.23 0.53 -13.39
C GLU A 697 -33.97 1.27 -12.91
N TYR A 698 -33.30 2.02 -13.80
CA TYR A 698 -32.01 2.69 -13.50
C TYR A 698 -32.10 4.23 -13.47
N ALA A 699 -32.04 4.86 -12.30
CA ALA A 699 -32.01 6.32 -12.19
C ALA A 699 -30.59 6.88 -12.44
N ILE A 700 -30.46 7.86 -13.33
CA ILE A 700 -29.26 8.70 -13.50
C ILE A 700 -29.65 10.14 -13.15
N GLU A 701 -28.99 10.71 -12.15
CA GLU A 701 -29.09 12.12 -11.74
C GLU A 701 -27.71 12.78 -11.92
N ALA A 702 -27.46 13.46 -13.04
CA ALA A 702 -26.14 14.06 -13.31
C ALA A 702 -26.26 15.52 -13.73
N ASN A 703 -25.62 16.43 -12.98
CA ASN A 703 -25.47 17.83 -13.37
C ASN A 703 -24.22 17.97 -14.25
N LEU A 704 -24.35 17.90 -15.57
CA LEU A 704 -23.19 17.84 -16.48
C LEU A 704 -22.87 19.20 -17.14
N PHE A 705 -21.59 19.56 -17.24
CA PHE A 705 -21.14 20.84 -17.78
C PHE A 705 -20.14 20.68 -18.93
N LEU A 706 -20.64 20.44 -20.15
CA LEU A 706 -19.78 20.19 -21.32
C LEU A 706 -19.12 21.48 -21.83
N PHE A 707 -17.84 21.44 -22.19
CA PHE A 707 -17.15 22.55 -22.85
C PHE A 707 -16.24 22.06 -24.01
N GLY A 708 -16.57 20.91 -24.61
CA GLY A 708 -15.78 20.24 -25.64
C GLY A 708 -16.63 19.65 -26.79
N ASN A 709 -16.00 18.84 -27.65
CA ASN A 709 -16.71 18.11 -28.70
C ASN A 709 -17.06 16.70 -28.22
N ILE A 710 -18.21 16.17 -28.61
CA ILE A 710 -18.57 14.76 -28.45
C ILE A 710 -18.82 14.21 -29.84
N ILE A 711 -18.04 13.22 -30.27
CA ILE A 711 -18.05 12.77 -31.67
C ILE A 711 -18.21 11.24 -31.75
N ALA A 712 -19.43 10.72 -31.80
CA ALA A 712 -19.64 9.32 -32.17
C ALA A 712 -19.35 9.12 -33.67
N ARG A 713 -18.55 8.11 -34.03
CA ARG A 713 -18.22 7.77 -35.42
C ARG A 713 -18.22 6.27 -35.61
N THR A 714 -19.02 5.74 -36.51
CA THR A 714 -19.06 4.32 -36.81
C THR A 714 -18.16 3.90 -37.98
N GLY A 715 -17.68 2.65 -37.95
CA GLY A 715 -16.95 2.02 -39.06
C GLY A 715 -17.88 1.53 -40.19
N SER A 716 -17.34 0.87 -41.20
CA SER A 716 -18.06 0.55 -42.45
C SER A 716 -19.16 -0.53 -42.34
N LYS A 717 -19.54 -1.01 -41.15
CA LYS A 717 -20.49 -2.13 -40.95
C LYS A 717 -21.37 -2.02 -39.68
N VAL A 718 -21.62 -0.82 -39.15
CA VAL A 718 -22.34 -0.64 -37.88
C VAL A 718 -23.76 -0.13 -38.06
N ALA A 719 -24.72 -0.76 -37.40
CA ALA A 719 -26.10 -0.30 -37.41
C ALA A 719 -26.36 1.01 -36.61
N TYR A 720 -25.61 1.37 -35.55
CA TYR A 720 -25.97 2.51 -34.67
C TYR A 720 -24.78 3.31 -34.09
N ALA A 721 -24.77 4.63 -34.29
CA ALA A 721 -23.88 5.61 -33.65
C ALA A 721 -24.69 6.61 -32.81
N ASN A 722 -24.57 6.61 -31.48
CA ASN A 722 -25.33 7.54 -30.63
C ASN A 722 -24.38 8.47 -29.86
N ALA A 723 -24.56 9.78 -30.06
CA ALA A 723 -23.86 10.82 -29.33
C ALA A 723 -24.88 11.67 -28.55
N GLY A 724 -24.70 11.74 -27.24
CA GLY A 724 -25.47 12.64 -26.39
C GLY A 724 -24.51 13.54 -25.64
N GLY A 725 -24.92 14.78 -25.38
CA GLY A 725 -24.14 15.66 -24.50
C GLY A 725 -23.91 15.00 -23.13
N VAL A 726 -24.97 14.48 -22.52
CA VAL A 726 -24.90 13.83 -21.20
C VAL A 726 -24.91 12.32 -21.30
N VAL A 727 -25.84 11.78 -22.07
CA VAL A 727 -26.05 10.33 -22.18
C VAL A 727 -26.04 9.91 -23.64
N GLY A 728 -25.11 9.06 -24.05
CA GLY A 728 -25.10 8.53 -25.41
C GLY A 728 -26.35 7.71 -25.71
N ASN A 729 -26.64 6.72 -24.88
CA ASN A 729 -27.70 5.75 -25.10
C ASN A 729 -28.38 5.34 -23.77
N GLN A 730 -29.70 5.46 -23.71
CA GLN A 730 -30.53 5.05 -22.58
C GLN A 730 -31.49 3.95 -23.02
N TYR A 731 -31.26 2.74 -22.50
CA TYR A 731 -32.12 1.57 -22.75
C TYR A 731 -33.24 1.39 -21.73
N GLY A 732 -33.04 1.85 -20.49
CA GLY A 732 -33.99 1.71 -19.38
C GLY A 732 -33.73 2.75 -18.29
N GLY A 733 -34.58 2.78 -17.27
CA GLY A 733 -34.43 3.70 -16.13
C GLY A 733 -34.78 5.17 -16.40
N SER A 734 -34.57 6.04 -15.40
CA SER A 734 -35.00 7.45 -15.44
C SER A 734 -33.81 8.42 -15.44
N LEU A 735 -33.78 9.35 -16.39
CA LEU A 735 -32.85 10.48 -16.35
C LEU A 735 -33.55 11.66 -15.68
N ASN A 736 -33.04 12.15 -14.56
CA ASN A 736 -33.62 13.28 -13.86
C ASN A 736 -32.57 14.36 -13.58
N TYR A 737 -33.03 15.61 -13.51
CA TYR A 737 -32.22 16.74 -13.02
C TYR A 737 -30.94 16.98 -13.81
N LEU A 738 -30.94 16.69 -15.11
CA LEU A 738 -29.77 16.88 -15.95
C LEU A 738 -29.68 18.34 -16.39
N ILE A 739 -28.52 18.96 -16.17
CA ILE A 739 -28.14 20.20 -16.84
C ILE A 739 -27.07 19.83 -17.86
N SER A 740 -27.11 20.44 -19.04
CA SER A 740 -26.08 20.30 -20.08
C SER A 740 -25.82 21.65 -20.73
N TYR A 741 -24.55 21.96 -20.99
CA TYR A 741 -24.17 23.17 -21.74
C TYR A 741 -23.38 22.77 -22.98
N VAL A 742 -23.92 22.92 -24.17
CA VAL A 742 -23.15 22.85 -25.43
C VAL A 742 -22.68 24.27 -25.74
N ALA A 743 -21.46 24.60 -25.31
CA ALA A 743 -20.89 25.96 -25.43
C ALA A 743 -20.64 26.39 -26.90
N LYS A 744 -20.49 27.70 -27.15
CA LYS A 744 -20.16 28.26 -28.49
C LYS A 744 -18.85 27.61 -29.00
N GLY A 745 -18.94 26.90 -30.13
CA GLY A 745 -17.82 26.13 -30.71
C GLY A 745 -17.73 24.66 -30.29
N GLY A 746 -18.51 24.21 -29.30
CA GLY A 746 -18.68 22.80 -28.98
C GLY A 746 -19.61 22.11 -29.97
N VAL A 747 -19.32 20.85 -30.29
CA VAL A 747 -20.07 20.06 -31.26
C VAL A 747 -20.45 18.72 -30.66
N VAL A 748 -21.75 18.38 -30.66
CA VAL A 748 -22.20 16.99 -30.46
C VAL A 748 -22.51 16.40 -31.83
N ALA A 749 -21.70 15.44 -32.25
CA ALA A 749 -21.78 14.84 -33.56
C ALA A 749 -21.92 13.32 -33.53
N SER A 750 -22.72 12.82 -34.46
CA SER A 750 -22.79 11.40 -34.79
C SER A 750 -22.58 11.20 -36.29
N TYR A 751 -21.64 10.33 -36.65
CA TYR A 751 -21.29 9.99 -38.02
C TYR A 751 -21.53 8.52 -38.30
N GLY A 752 -22.24 8.24 -39.40
CA GLY A 752 -22.51 6.89 -39.92
C GLY A 752 -21.70 6.56 -41.19
N PRO A 753 -21.40 5.28 -41.48
CA PRO A 753 -20.91 4.89 -42.80
C PRO A 753 -22.03 5.09 -43.85
N ALA A 754 -21.63 5.29 -45.11
CA ALA A 754 -22.57 5.52 -46.20
C ALA A 754 -23.19 4.23 -46.74
N ASP A 755 -24.02 3.59 -45.92
CA ASP A 755 -24.87 2.47 -46.32
C ASP A 755 -26.34 2.67 -45.92
N SER A 756 -27.22 1.84 -46.46
CA SER A 756 -28.68 1.93 -46.25
C SER A 756 -29.17 1.32 -44.94
N THR A 757 -28.26 0.93 -44.03
CA THR A 757 -28.60 0.22 -42.78
C THR A 757 -28.14 0.94 -41.52
N SER A 758 -27.23 1.92 -41.66
CA SER A 758 -26.63 2.64 -40.54
C SER A 758 -27.48 3.80 -40.04
N ILE A 759 -27.55 3.94 -38.71
CA ILE A 759 -28.32 4.96 -37.99
C ILE A 759 -27.37 5.78 -37.12
N GLY A 760 -27.38 7.10 -37.29
CA GLY A 760 -26.58 8.04 -36.50
C GLY A 760 -27.50 9.01 -35.77
N ARG A 761 -27.35 9.13 -34.45
CA ARG A 761 -28.21 9.97 -33.58
C ARG A 761 -27.36 10.91 -32.73
N ALA A 762 -27.59 12.21 -32.84
CA ALA A 762 -26.91 13.23 -32.06
C ALA A 762 -27.92 14.09 -31.26
N GLY A 763 -27.70 14.26 -29.95
CA GLY A 763 -28.55 15.09 -29.10
C GLY A 763 -27.77 15.89 -28.07
N GLY A 764 -28.18 17.13 -27.79
CA GLY A 764 -27.49 17.96 -26.80
C GLY A 764 -27.59 17.47 -25.35
N LEU A 765 -28.61 16.65 -25.03
CA LEU A 765 -28.75 15.96 -23.75
C LEU A 765 -28.54 14.45 -23.92
N VAL A 766 -29.29 13.82 -24.83
CA VAL A 766 -29.29 12.36 -25.00
C VAL A 766 -29.20 11.96 -26.47
N GLY A 767 -28.34 11.01 -26.84
CA GLY A 767 -28.27 10.53 -28.22
C GLY A 767 -29.52 9.71 -28.60
N TYR A 768 -29.80 8.66 -27.82
CA TYR A 768 -30.98 7.82 -27.96
C TYR A 768 -31.60 7.53 -26.60
N ALA A 769 -32.90 7.78 -26.46
CA ALA A 769 -33.64 7.54 -25.22
C ALA A 769 -34.86 6.63 -25.46
N ARG A 770 -34.96 5.55 -24.66
CA ARG A 770 -36.10 4.62 -24.61
C ARG A 770 -36.91 4.67 -23.32
N ALA A 771 -36.48 5.45 -22.35
CA ALA A 771 -37.12 5.59 -21.05
C ALA A 771 -37.16 7.07 -20.60
N ALA A 772 -37.74 7.35 -19.43
CA ALA A 772 -38.10 8.71 -19.02
C ALA A 772 -36.91 9.66 -18.93
N VAL A 773 -37.14 10.93 -19.32
CA VAL A 773 -36.20 12.05 -19.16
C VAL A 773 -36.97 13.20 -18.54
N ASN A 774 -36.68 13.59 -17.30
CA ASN A 774 -37.46 14.59 -16.57
C ASN A 774 -36.61 15.69 -15.97
N HIS A 775 -37.23 16.84 -15.71
CA HIS A 775 -36.67 17.95 -14.93
C HIS A 775 -35.28 18.36 -15.40
N SER A 776 -35.04 18.34 -16.71
CA SER A 776 -33.71 18.48 -17.29
C SER A 776 -33.65 19.64 -18.29
N THR A 777 -32.47 20.22 -18.49
CA THR A 777 -32.27 21.33 -19.41
C THR A 777 -30.96 21.23 -20.17
N VAL A 778 -30.98 21.64 -21.44
CA VAL A 778 -29.77 21.75 -22.27
C VAL A 778 -29.63 23.15 -22.84
N PHE A 779 -28.44 23.74 -22.75
CA PHE A 779 -28.07 25.01 -23.38
C PHE A 779 -27.34 24.75 -24.69
N LEU A 780 -27.86 25.23 -25.81
CA LEU A 780 -27.37 24.96 -27.16
C LEU A 780 -26.80 26.21 -27.79
N TYR A 781 -25.65 26.64 -27.29
CA TYR A 781 -24.86 27.74 -27.86
C TYR A 781 -23.94 27.26 -29.01
N GLY A 782 -23.47 26.01 -28.95
CA GLY A 782 -22.69 25.32 -29.99
C GLY A 782 -23.54 24.50 -30.95
N GLU A 783 -22.96 23.62 -31.75
CA GLU A 783 -23.70 22.87 -32.76
C GLU A 783 -24.04 21.43 -32.33
N VAL A 784 -25.17 20.92 -32.81
CA VAL A 784 -25.50 19.50 -32.76
C VAL A 784 -25.66 19.06 -34.20
N VAL A 785 -24.77 18.19 -34.66
CA VAL A 785 -24.56 17.92 -36.08
C VAL A 785 -24.61 16.43 -36.35
N PHE A 786 -25.00 16.04 -37.56
CA PHE A 786 -24.80 14.68 -38.07
C PHE A 786 -24.17 14.76 -39.46
N GLY A 787 -23.48 13.69 -39.85
CA GLY A 787 -22.88 13.60 -41.18
C GLY A 787 -22.66 12.17 -41.64
N SER A 788 -22.45 12.00 -42.95
CA SER A 788 -21.88 10.78 -43.52
C SER A 788 -20.43 11.06 -43.93
N GLU A 789 -19.50 10.13 -43.65
CA GLU A 789 -18.09 10.29 -44.05
C GLU A 789 -17.87 10.10 -45.58
N ALA A 790 -18.92 9.86 -46.38
CA ALA A 790 -18.80 9.65 -47.83
C ALA A 790 -19.53 10.72 -48.66
N THR A 791 -18.81 11.28 -49.62
CA THR A 791 -19.24 12.30 -50.59
C THR A 791 -20.32 11.86 -51.59
N SER A 792 -20.98 10.70 -51.44
CA SER A 792 -21.86 10.17 -52.49
C SER A 792 -22.91 9.11 -52.08
N GLY A 793 -23.34 9.02 -50.81
CA GLY A 793 -24.35 8.03 -50.40
C GLY A 793 -25.41 8.57 -49.44
N THR A 794 -26.69 8.27 -49.72
CA THR A 794 -27.84 8.49 -48.83
C THR A 794 -27.83 7.46 -47.69
N ALA A 795 -27.46 7.87 -46.48
CA ALA A 795 -27.66 7.09 -45.26
C ALA A 795 -29.16 6.98 -44.91
N ALA A 796 -29.60 5.88 -44.28
CA ALA A 796 -31.02 5.56 -44.12
C ALA A 796 -31.76 6.33 -43.01
N SER A 797 -31.08 6.80 -41.94
CA SER A 797 -31.68 7.68 -40.93
C SER A 797 -30.59 8.32 -40.06
N LEU A 798 -30.17 9.53 -40.42
CA LEU A 798 -29.33 10.38 -39.57
C LEU A 798 -30.23 11.42 -38.90
N THR A 799 -30.20 11.49 -37.58
CA THR A 799 -31.10 12.35 -36.80
C THR A 799 -30.30 13.20 -35.81
N SER A 800 -30.59 14.51 -35.79
CA SER A 800 -30.12 15.42 -34.74
C SER A 800 -31.29 16.16 -34.11
N GLY A 801 -31.25 16.33 -32.80
CA GLY A 801 -32.17 17.20 -32.07
C GLY A 801 -31.46 18.02 -31.02
N GLY A 802 -32.04 19.17 -30.67
CA GLY A 802 -31.48 20.02 -29.64
C GLY A 802 -31.37 19.30 -28.29
N THR A 803 -32.41 18.58 -27.89
CA THR A 803 -32.41 17.76 -26.66
C THR A 803 -31.97 16.34 -26.94
N ALA A 804 -32.56 15.69 -27.95
CA ALA A 804 -32.31 14.29 -28.22
C ALA A 804 -32.18 13.94 -29.70
N GLY A 805 -31.28 13.00 -30.02
CA GLY A 805 -31.17 12.47 -31.38
C GLY A 805 -32.39 11.65 -31.79
N TYR A 806 -32.92 10.84 -30.87
CA TYR A 806 -34.18 10.10 -31.03
C TYR A 806 -34.84 9.82 -29.67
N LEU A 807 -36.15 10.04 -29.57
CA LEU A 807 -36.97 9.76 -28.37
C LEU A 807 -38.02 8.66 -28.66
N ASP A 808 -37.82 7.45 -28.14
CA ASP A 808 -38.67 6.29 -28.40
C ASP A 808 -39.87 6.21 -27.44
N GLY A 809 -41.00 6.84 -27.78
CA GLY A 809 -42.23 6.74 -26.96
C GLY A 809 -42.14 7.34 -25.55
N VAL A 810 -41.09 8.11 -25.26
CA VAL A 810 -40.74 8.65 -23.95
C VAL A 810 -41.65 9.83 -23.55
N PHE A 811 -42.09 9.88 -22.29
CA PHE A 811 -42.65 11.09 -21.67
C PHE A 811 -41.51 11.93 -21.10
N ALA A 812 -41.24 13.09 -21.71
CA ALA A 812 -40.37 14.08 -21.10
C ALA A 812 -41.20 15.05 -20.26
N MET A 813 -41.01 15.06 -18.94
CA MET A 813 -41.67 15.99 -18.02
C MET A 813 -40.72 17.13 -17.65
N ASN A 814 -41.17 18.38 -17.80
CA ASN A 814 -40.37 19.56 -17.50
C ASN A 814 -38.96 19.56 -18.13
N VAL A 815 -38.83 19.16 -19.41
CA VAL A 815 -37.53 19.18 -20.10
C VAL A 815 -37.42 20.42 -20.98
N TRP A 816 -36.26 21.08 -20.95
CA TRP A 816 -36.02 22.32 -21.67
C TRP A 816 -34.83 22.24 -22.62
N GLN A 817 -34.96 22.86 -23.78
CA GLN A 817 -33.83 23.28 -24.59
C GLN A 817 -33.74 24.80 -24.58
N VAL A 818 -32.55 25.33 -24.35
CA VAL A 818 -32.23 26.75 -24.41
C VAL A 818 -31.40 27.00 -25.66
N THR A 819 -31.83 27.91 -26.52
CA THR A 819 -31.17 28.20 -27.79
C THR A 819 -30.87 29.68 -27.92
N LEU A 820 -29.83 30.07 -28.67
CA LEU A 820 -29.47 31.47 -28.90
C LEU A 820 -29.75 31.85 -30.36
N ASN A 821 -30.59 32.88 -30.57
CA ASN A 821 -30.95 33.49 -31.85
C ASN A 821 -31.48 32.55 -32.95
N ARG A 822 -31.74 31.28 -32.65
CA ARG A 822 -32.25 30.27 -33.59
C ARG A 822 -33.22 29.31 -32.93
N ILE A 823 -34.11 28.71 -33.72
CA ILE A 823 -35.03 27.67 -33.24
C ILE A 823 -34.54 26.31 -33.77
N LEU A 824 -34.42 25.33 -32.89
CA LEU A 824 -34.06 23.95 -33.25
C LEU A 824 -35.19 22.99 -32.87
N PRO A 825 -35.42 21.92 -33.64
CA PRO A 825 -36.31 20.84 -33.21
C PRO A 825 -35.73 20.13 -31.98
N ALA A 826 -36.55 19.87 -30.97
CA ALA A 826 -36.13 19.19 -29.74
C ALA A 826 -35.61 17.76 -29.99
N ALA A 827 -36.24 17.05 -30.91
CA ALA A 827 -35.79 15.75 -31.44
C ALA A 827 -36.16 15.64 -32.92
N SER A 828 -35.35 14.89 -33.68
CA SER A 828 -35.62 14.67 -35.11
C SER A 828 -36.70 13.59 -35.34
N GLN A 829 -36.89 12.65 -34.41
CA GLN A 829 -38.03 11.72 -34.35
C GLN A 829 -38.42 11.43 -32.88
N GLY A 830 -39.71 11.23 -32.61
CA GLY A 830 -40.22 10.94 -31.25
C GLY A 830 -41.12 12.00 -30.61
N SER A 831 -41.51 11.78 -29.34
CA SER A 831 -42.35 12.69 -28.53
C SER A 831 -41.76 14.09 -28.41
N LYS A 832 -42.59 15.12 -28.65
CA LYS A 832 -42.16 16.52 -28.71
C LYS A 832 -42.30 17.28 -27.38
N SER A 833 -42.57 16.61 -26.26
CA SER A 833 -42.95 17.21 -24.97
C SER A 833 -41.90 18.11 -24.29
N VAL A 834 -40.79 18.40 -24.98
CA VAL A 834 -39.74 19.34 -24.59
C VAL A 834 -40.19 20.78 -24.81
N ASN A 835 -39.91 21.62 -23.82
CA ASN A 835 -40.09 23.06 -23.89
C ASN A 835 -38.85 23.71 -24.52
N SER A 836 -39.06 24.81 -25.24
CA SER A 836 -37.99 25.57 -25.87
C SER A 836 -37.94 26.96 -25.27
N LEU A 837 -36.78 27.36 -24.78
CA LEU A 837 -36.46 28.72 -24.40
C LEU A 837 -35.50 29.31 -25.43
N ASN A 838 -35.94 30.30 -26.19
CA ASN A 838 -35.12 30.98 -27.17
C ASN A 838 -34.63 32.32 -26.61
N ILE A 839 -33.31 32.48 -26.52
CA ILE A 839 -32.69 33.75 -26.16
C ILE A 839 -32.52 34.56 -27.45
N LYS A 840 -33.10 35.76 -27.47
CA LYS A 840 -32.90 36.76 -28.51
C LYS A 840 -31.99 37.86 -27.99
N GLY A 841 -30.91 38.13 -28.71
CA GLY A 841 -29.84 39.04 -28.27
C GLY A 841 -28.53 38.29 -28.00
N ASN A 842 -27.67 38.86 -27.16
CA ASN A 842 -26.32 38.37 -26.86
C ASN A 842 -26.09 38.06 -25.37
N GLY A 843 -27.11 38.17 -24.51
CA GLY A 843 -26.95 37.86 -23.09
C GLY A 843 -26.92 36.34 -22.80
N LYS A 844 -26.36 35.95 -21.65
CA LYS A 844 -26.29 34.56 -21.14
C LYS A 844 -27.15 34.32 -19.89
N ILE A 845 -27.97 33.28 -19.91
CA ILE A 845 -28.77 32.86 -18.74
C ILE A 845 -28.22 31.53 -18.21
N LYS A 846 -28.44 31.26 -16.92
CA LYS A 846 -28.15 29.98 -16.27
C LYS A 846 -29.45 29.29 -15.88
N ALA A 847 -29.37 27.98 -15.71
CA ALA A 847 -30.43 27.22 -15.06
C ALA A 847 -29.96 26.68 -13.71
N SER A 848 -30.90 26.58 -12.78
CA SER A 848 -30.78 25.73 -11.59
C SER A 848 -32.01 24.87 -11.47
N ILE A 849 -31.85 23.71 -10.84
CA ILE A 849 -32.94 22.76 -10.64
C ILE A 849 -33.06 22.53 -9.14
N ASP A 850 -34.28 22.65 -8.65
CA ASP A 850 -34.63 22.30 -7.28
C ASP A 850 -35.25 20.89 -7.30
N ALA A 851 -34.55 19.93 -6.72
CA ALA A 851 -34.96 18.53 -6.70
C ALA A 851 -36.19 18.30 -5.78
N ASP A 852 -36.40 19.14 -4.76
CA ASP A 852 -37.54 19.00 -3.84
C ASP A 852 -38.83 19.50 -4.47
N THR A 853 -38.73 20.53 -5.31
CA THR A 853 -39.90 21.16 -5.97
C THR A 853 -40.02 20.79 -7.45
N GLU A 854 -39.11 19.96 -7.97
CA GLU A 854 -39.01 19.54 -9.37
C GLU A 854 -38.98 20.72 -10.37
N SER A 855 -38.61 21.90 -9.87
CA SER A 855 -38.75 23.17 -10.56
C SER A 855 -37.44 23.55 -11.24
N ILE A 856 -37.54 24.02 -12.48
CA ILE A 856 -36.41 24.59 -13.20
C ILE A 856 -36.50 26.10 -13.08
N LEU A 857 -35.39 26.74 -12.74
CA LEU A 857 -35.24 28.18 -12.66
C LEU A 857 -34.34 28.64 -13.80
N PHE A 858 -34.76 29.64 -14.58
CA PHE A 858 -33.87 30.34 -15.49
C PHE A 858 -33.59 31.74 -14.94
N ALA A 859 -32.32 32.09 -14.78
CA ALA A 859 -31.91 33.40 -14.26
C ALA A 859 -30.83 34.03 -15.14
N ASN A 860 -30.77 35.35 -15.19
CA ASN A 860 -29.62 36.05 -15.76
C ASN A 860 -28.32 35.67 -15.01
N ILE A 861 -27.19 35.69 -15.72
CA ILE A 861 -25.87 35.51 -15.10
C ILE A 861 -25.37 36.89 -14.66
N PRO A 862 -25.19 37.15 -13.34
CA PRO A 862 -24.83 38.48 -12.82
C PRO A 862 -23.42 38.96 -13.18
N ASP A 863 -22.53 38.07 -13.62
CA ASP A 863 -21.10 38.36 -13.82
C ASP A 863 -20.80 39.30 -15.01
N TYR A 864 -21.83 39.78 -15.71
CA TYR A 864 -21.74 40.83 -16.72
C TYR A 864 -22.58 42.00 -16.24
N ASN A 865 -21.93 42.97 -15.58
CA ASN A 865 -22.53 44.28 -15.31
C ASN A 865 -23.16 44.80 -16.62
N GLY A 866 -24.40 45.29 -16.57
CA GLY A 866 -25.09 45.83 -17.75
C GLY A 866 -25.95 44.86 -18.57
N SER A 867 -26.07 43.60 -18.17
CA SER A 867 -27.03 42.69 -18.83
C SER A 867 -28.48 43.01 -18.45
N GLN A 868 -29.34 43.31 -19.43
CA GLN A 868 -30.76 43.65 -19.20
C GLN A 868 -31.68 42.67 -19.91
N ILE A 869 -32.65 42.12 -19.15
CA ILE A 869 -33.79 41.38 -19.72
C ILE A 869 -34.85 42.41 -20.09
N ASP A 870 -35.13 42.51 -21.39
CA ASP A 870 -36.17 43.39 -21.92
C ASP A 870 -37.57 42.76 -21.75
N GLY A 871 -37.65 41.42 -21.79
CA GLY A 871 -38.88 40.71 -21.43
C GLY A 871 -38.85 39.20 -21.65
N TRP A 872 -39.72 38.49 -20.93
CA TRP A 872 -40.05 37.08 -21.15
C TRP A 872 -41.40 36.99 -21.88
N CYS A 873 -41.44 36.30 -23.01
CA CYS A 873 -42.64 36.18 -23.86
C CYS A 873 -42.82 34.75 -24.40
N THR A 874 -44.01 34.45 -24.91
CA THR A 874 -44.40 33.18 -25.54
C THR A 874 -44.86 33.47 -26.96
N ALA A 875 -44.19 32.88 -27.96
CA ALA A 875 -44.34 33.24 -29.38
C ALA A 875 -44.16 34.77 -29.62
N PRO A 876 -44.16 35.31 -30.85
CA PRO A 876 -43.60 36.65 -31.06
C PRO A 876 -44.29 37.85 -30.38
N THR A 877 -45.38 37.70 -29.60
CA THR A 877 -46.11 38.87 -29.03
C THR A 877 -46.95 38.62 -27.74
N VAL A 878 -46.66 37.66 -26.85
CA VAL A 878 -47.48 37.48 -25.61
C VAL A 878 -46.60 37.30 -24.36
N GLU A 879 -46.83 38.05 -23.28
CA GLU A 879 -46.09 37.87 -22.01
C GLU A 879 -46.25 36.45 -21.42
N VAL A 880 -45.27 36.00 -20.64
CA VAL A 880 -45.39 34.77 -19.84
C VAL A 880 -46.57 34.91 -18.86
N ASP A 881 -47.49 33.93 -18.90
CA ASP A 881 -48.70 33.89 -18.07
C ASP A 881 -48.65 32.79 -17.00
N SER A 882 -49.61 32.81 -16.07
CA SER A 882 -49.69 31.82 -14.99
C SER A 882 -49.88 30.37 -15.43
N LYS A 883 -50.09 30.09 -16.73
CA LYS A 883 -50.18 28.73 -17.29
C LYS A 883 -48.84 28.24 -17.85
N THR A 884 -47.89 29.14 -18.06
CA THR A 884 -46.56 28.85 -18.62
C THR A 884 -45.45 29.02 -17.58
N GLY A 885 -45.66 29.89 -16.59
CA GLY A 885 -44.78 30.09 -15.45
C GLY A 885 -44.95 31.47 -14.85
N ASN A 886 -44.08 31.84 -13.93
CA ASN A 886 -44.07 33.19 -13.37
C ASN A 886 -42.72 33.86 -13.63
N ILE A 887 -42.74 35.18 -13.79
CA ILE A 887 -41.53 35.99 -13.77
C ILE A 887 -41.29 36.42 -12.32
N GLY A 888 -40.06 36.30 -11.83
CA GLY A 888 -39.69 36.75 -10.49
C GLY A 888 -39.89 38.25 -10.31
N GLU A 889 -39.98 38.71 -9.05
CA GLU A 889 -40.32 40.11 -8.70
C GLU A 889 -39.45 41.18 -9.37
N ASN A 890 -38.21 40.83 -9.72
CA ASN A 890 -37.25 41.73 -10.37
C ASN A 890 -37.18 41.59 -11.90
N GLY A 891 -38.04 40.79 -12.54
CA GLY A 891 -38.02 40.54 -13.98
C GLY A 891 -36.90 39.59 -14.47
N ASN A 892 -35.90 39.34 -13.63
CA ASN A 892 -34.64 38.69 -14.02
C ASN A 892 -34.66 37.15 -14.03
N THR A 893 -35.78 36.57 -13.62
CA THR A 893 -35.88 35.14 -13.34
C THR A 893 -37.19 34.62 -13.90
N PHE A 894 -37.14 33.48 -14.59
CA PHE A 894 -38.31 32.76 -15.06
C PHE A 894 -38.45 31.43 -14.32
N LEU A 895 -39.64 31.21 -13.77
CA LEU A 895 -40.08 30.06 -12.98
C LEU A 895 -41.17 29.31 -13.78
N PRO A 896 -40.81 28.46 -14.76
CA PRO A 896 -41.78 27.61 -15.45
C PRO A 896 -42.51 26.66 -14.50
N LEU A 897 -43.78 26.38 -14.78
CA LEU A 897 -44.50 25.33 -14.05
C LEU A 897 -43.97 23.94 -14.46
N ALA A 898 -43.73 23.06 -13.50
CA ALA A 898 -43.19 21.71 -13.76
C ALA A 898 -44.03 20.87 -14.74
N GLY A 899 -45.35 21.08 -14.78
CA GLY A 899 -46.25 20.34 -15.67
C GLY A 899 -46.28 20.82 -17.13
N ILE A 900 -45.54 21.87 -17.52
CA ILE A 900 -45.63 22.38 -18.90
C ILE A 900 -44.85 21.51 -19.88
N GLN A 901 -45.44 21.31 -21.06
CA GLN A 901 -44.85 20.54 -22.16
C GLN A 901 -45.14 21.22 -23.50
N ASN A 902 -44.24 21.04 -24.46
CA ASN A 902 -44.34 21.61 -25.81
C ASN A 902 -44.52 23.14 -25.83
N LYS A 903 -43.98 23.86 -24.85
CA LYS A 903 -44.07 25.33 -24.81
C LYS A 903 -42.87 25.98 -25.46
N TYR A 904 -43.12 27.11 -26.12
CA TYR A 904 -42.09 27.98 -26.67
C TYR A 904 -42.11 29.28 -25.89
N VAL A 905 -41.02 29.53 -25.16
CA VAL A 905 -40.75 30.77 -24.45
C VAL A 905 -39.58 31.44 -25.15
N MET A 906 -39.63 32.75 -25.29
CA MET A 906 -38.56 33.57 -25.79
C MET A 906 -38.21 34.60 -24.72
N VAL A 907 -36.92 34.83 -24.53
CA VAL A 907 -36.42 35.90 -23.68
C VAL A 907 -35.60 36.86 -24.55
N ILE A 908 -35.96 38.13 -24.52
CA ILE A 908 -35.13 39.18 -25.12
C ILE A 908 -34.11 39.56 -24.05
N PHE A 909 -32.85 39.20 -24.29
CA PHE A 909 -31.79 39.40 -23.33
C PHE A 909 -30.53 39.91 -24.02
N VAL A 910 -30.12 41.11 -23.62
CA VAL A 910 -29.07 41.86 -24.30
C VAL A 910 -28.01 42.27 -23.28
N ASN A 911 -26.76 42.02 -23.60
CA ASN A 911 -25.63 42.65 -22.93
C ASN A 911 -25.47 44.06 -23.49
N THR A 912 -25.68 45.07 -22.64
CA THR A 912 -25.60 46.47 -23.02
C THR A 912 -24.23 47.10 -22.74
N GLU A 913 -23.31 46.39 -22.09
CA GLU A 913 -21.95 46.85 -21.82
C GLU A 913 -20.95 46.22 -22.81
N ILE A 914 -20.16 47.06 -23.48
CA ILE A 914 -19.21 46.66 -24.52
C ILE A 914 -17.78 46.95 -24.03
N HIS A 915 -17.02 45.89 -23.75
CA HIS A 915 -15.63 45.97 -23.29
C HIS A 915 -14.62 45.54 -24.36
N SER A 916 -15.06 44.78 -25.36
CA SER A 916 -14.19 44.16 -26.35
C SER A 916 -14.78 44.18 -27.76
N VAL A 917 -13.93 43.94 -28.76
CA VAL A 917 -14.37 43.74 -30.15
C VAL A 917 -15.32 42.56 -30.29
N ALA A 918 -15.16 41.52 -29.45
CA ALA A 918 -16.07 40.38 -29.44
C ALA A 918 -17.48 40.78 -28.97
N ASP A 919 -17.58 41.62 -27.93
CA ASP A 919 -18.87 42.14 -27.46
C ASP A 919 -19.56 42.99 -28.54
N LEU A 920 -18.78 43.82 -29.25
CA LEU A 920 -19.28 44.64 -30.35
C LEU A 920 -19.76 43.79 -31.53
N ALA A 921 -19.04 42.71 -31.86
CA ALA A 921 -19.42 41.78 -32.91
C ALA A 921 -20.68 40.96 -32.55
N ASP A 922 -20.82 40.54 -31.29
CA ASP A 922 -22.01 39.84 -30.80
C ASP A 922 -23.24 40.79 -30.76
N MET A 923 -23.03 42.08 -30.46
CA MET A 923 -24.05 43.12 -30.60
C MET A 923 -24.47 43.28 -32.07
N ALA A 924 -23.51 43.47 -32.99
CA ALA A 924 -23.79 43.59 -34.43
C ALA A 924 -24.57 42.37 -34.96
N SER A 925 -24.17 41.17 -34.53
CA SER A 925 -24.85 39.90 -34.78
C SER A 925 -26.32 39.93 -34.36
N SER A 926 -26.58 40.45 -33.16
CA SER A 926 -27.93 40.53 -32.60
C SER A 926 -28.82 41.53 -33.34
N VAL A 927 -28.28 42.70 -33.69
CA VAL A 927 -29.00 43.74 -34.44
C VAL A 927 -29.44 43.20 -35.80
N SER A 928 -28.53 42.62 -36.58
CA SER A 928 -28.92 42.09 -37.91
C SER A 928 -29.68 40.76 -37.85
N ALA A 929 -29.92 40.22 -36.65
CA ALA A 929 -30.88 39.13 -36.41
C ALA A 929 -32.28 39.66 -36.01
N GLY A 930 -32.51 40.97 -36.11
CA GLY A 930 -33.78 41.64 -35.86
C GLY A 930 -33.97 42.19 -34.45
N LEU A 931 -32.89 42.39 -33.68
CA LEU A 931 -32.98 43.09 -32.39
C LEU A 931 -33.28 44.57 -32.62
N SER A 932 -34.53 44.99 -32.36
CA SER A 932 -34.97 46.38 -32.45
C SER A 932 -35.71 46.82 -31.19
N GLY A 933 -35.22 47.86 -30.52
CA GLY A 933 -35.93 48.60 -29.48
C GLY A 933 -35.53 50.06 -29.51
N ASP A 934 -36.46 50.99 -29.33
CA ASP A 934 -36.17 52.43 -29.25
C ASP A 934 -35.63 52.86 -27.87
N SER A 935 -35.44 51.90 -26.95
CA SER A 935 -35.10 52.11 -25.54
C SER A 935 -33.78 51.48 -25.09
N ILE A 936 -33.18 50.56 -25.85
CA ILE A 936 -31.96 49.84 -25.43
C ILE A 936 -30.74 50.76 -25.60
N VAL A 937 -29.92 50.90 -24.54
CA VAL A 937 -28.72 51.75 -24.54
C VAL A 937 -27.47 50.90 -24.42
N PHE A 938 -26.76 50.71 -25.54
CA PHE A 938 -25.43 50.09 -25.55
C PHE A 938 -24.37 51.10 -25.12
N ASN A 939 -23.56 50.77 -24.12
CA ASN A 939 -22.48 51.60 -23.60
C ASN A 939 -21.13 50.98 -23.94
N LEU A 940 -20.30 51.75 -24.64
CA LEU A 940 -18.88 51.43 -24.82
C LEU A 940 -18.13 51.81 -23.54
N LEU A 941 -17.36 50.87 -22.99
CA LEU A 941 -16.65 51.07 -21.72
C LEU A 941 -15.13 51.00 -21.84
N GLU A 942 -14.63 50.60 -23.00
CA GLU A 942 -13.20 50.53 -23.30
C GLU A 942 -12.95 50.99 -24.74
N ASP A 943 -11.72 51.45 -25.01
CA ASP A 943 -11.29 51.74 -26.36
C ASP A 943 -11.07 50.44 -27.14
N LEU A 944 -11.54 50.38 -28.39
CA LEU A 944 -11.48 49.16 -29.22
C LEU A 944 -10.61 49.37 -30.45
N GLU A 945 -9.94 48.29 -30.88
CA GLU A 945 -9.20 48.26 -32.14
C GLU A 945 -9.67 47.11 -33.05
N LEU A 946 -10.25 47.48 -34.19
CA LEU A 946 -10.75 46.60 -35.23
C LEU A 946 -9.71 46.45 -36.34
N ASN A 947 -9.36 45.22 -36.71
CA ASN A 947 -8.40 44.86 -37.75
C ASN A 947 -8.83 43.58 -38.48
N ALA A 948 -8.05 43.10 -39.46
CA ALA A 948 -8.42 41.93 -40.26
C ALA A 948 -8.50 40.61 -39.46
N GLU A 949 -7.82 40.48 -38.32
CA GLU A 949 -7.83 39.26 -37.49
C GLU A 949 -9.05 39.17 -36.56
N ASN A 950 -9.61 40.33 -36.18
CA ASN A 950 -10.78 40.46 -35.33
C ASN A 950 -11.93 41.25 -36.00
N ALA A 951 -11.96 41.23 -37.34
CA ALA A 951 -12.92 41.96 -38.14
C ALA A 951 -14.37 41.61 -37.76
N LEU A 952 -15.26 42.57 -37.89
CA LEU A 952 -16.69 42.28 -37.78
C LEU A 952 -17.08 41.34 -38.92
N THR A 953 -17.98 40.40 -38.64
CA THR A 953 -18.53 39.50 -39.67
C THR A 953 -19.70 40.12 -40.42
N GLN A 954 -20.32 41.16 -39.85
CA GLN A 954 -21.34 41.99 -40.48
C GLN A 954 -21.31 43.42 -39.91
N THR A 955 -21.84 44.39 -40.64
CA THR A 955 -22.02 45.77 -40.17
C THR A 955 -23.09 45.85 -39.08
N ILE A 956 -23.06 46.89 -38.23
CA ILE A 956 -24.13 47.11 -37.25
C ILE A 956 -25.37 47.65 -37.98
N GLY A 957 -26.41 46.82 -38.08
CA GLY A 957 -27.63 47.12 -38.81
C GLY A 957 -27.52 46.92 -40.32
N SER A 958 -28.62 46.47 -40.92
CA SER A 958 -28.81 46.26 -42.36
C SER A 958 -30.10 46.94 -42.82
N GLU A 959 -30.34 46.99 -44.14
CA GLU A 959 -31.60 47.54 -44.68
C GLU A 959 -32.83 46.78 -44.14
N GLU A 960 -32.75 45.45 -44.02
CA GLU A 960 -33.85 44.63 -43.47
C GLU A 960 -33.99 44.80 -41.95
N TYR A 961 -32.87 44.92 -41.23
CA TYR A 961 -32.84 45.06 -39.78
C TYR A 961 -31.99 46.29 -39.38
N PRO A 962 -32.55 47.50 -39.53
CA PRO A 962 -31.81 48.72 -39.24
C PRO A 962 -31.52 48.84 -37.75
N PHE A 963 -30.36 49.41 -37.42
CA PHE A 963 -30.07 49.77 -36.04
C PHE A 963 -31.07 50.85 -35.60
N ASN A 964 -31.87 50.58 -34.56
CA ASN A 964 -32.91 51.46 -34.04
C ASN A 964 -32.77 51.73 -32.52
N ASN A 965 -31.61 51.43 -31.96
CA ASN A 965 -31.33 51.55 -30.52
C ASN A 965 -30.39 52.74 -30.23
N VAL A 966 -29.99 52.93 -28.97
CA VAL A 966 -28.99 53.94 -28.58
C VAL A 966 -27.61 53.31 -28.45
N PHE A 967 -26.61 53.85 -29.15
CA PHE A 967 -25.19 53.54 -28.94
C PHE A 967 -24.50 54.74 -28.29
N ASN A 968 -24.07 54.57 -27.05
CA ASN A 968 -23.34 55.57 -26.28
C ASN A 968 -21.86 55.17 -26.20
N GLY A 969 -21.00 55.85 -26.95
CA GLY A 969 -19.55 55.64 -26.91
C GLY A 969 -18.91 56.04 -25.58
N ASN A 970 -19.62 56.75 -24.70
CA ASN A 970 -19.16 57.17 -23.38
C ASN A 970 -17.79 57.90 -23.36
N GLY A 971 -17.40 58.51 -24.49
CA GLY A 971 -16.12 59.18 -24.70
C GLY A 971 -14.97 58.27 -25.18
N HIS A 972 -15.21 56.97 -25.32
CA HIS A 972 -14.21 56.00 -25.78
C HIS A 972 -14.01 56.03 -27.30
N THR A 973 -12.93 55.41 -27.74
CA THR A 973 -12.47 55.39 -29.13
C THR A 973 -12.59 54.01 -29.77
N ILE A 974 -13.16 53.94 -30.97
CA ILE A 974 -13.06 52.77 -31.84
C ILE A 974 -12.08 53.08 -32.97
N THR A 975 -10.95 52.38 -32.99
CA THR A 975 -9.94 52.45 -34.07
C THR A 975 -10.24 51.38 -35.12
N VAL A 976 -10.39 51.78 -36.38
CA VAL A 976 -10.71 50.90 -37.51
C VAL A 976 -9.52 50.82 -38.47
N LYS A 977 -8.94 49.63 -38.65
CA LYS A 977 -7.85 49.33 -39.58
C LYS A 977 -8.36 48.68 -40.87
N ALA A 978 -7.54 48.68 -41.93
CA ALA A 978 -7.89 48.07 -43.21
C ALA A 978 -8.35 46.62 -43.04
N GLY A 979 -9.42 46.24 -43.75
CA GLY A 979 -9.99 44.88 -43.72
C GLY A 979 -10.85 44.56 -42.48
N ALA A 980 -11.12 45.52 -41.60
CA ALA A 980 -11.89 45.28 -40.38
C ALA A 980 -13.42 45.38 -40.55
N LEU A 981 -13.90 46.03 -41.61
CA LEU A 981 -15.32 46.20 -41.92
C LEU A 981 -15.73 45.27 -43.06
N PRO A 982 -16.78 44.44 -42.89
CA PRO A 982 -17.22 43.46 -43.86
C PRO A 982 -18.26 44.01 -44.85
N GLY A 983 -18.45 43.29 -45.96
CA GLY A 983 -19.56 43.49 -46.90
C GLY A 983 -19.20 44.30 -48.14
N ASP A 984 -20.11 44.26 -49.12
CA ASP A 984 -20.05 45.04 -50.37
C ASP A 984 -21.20 46.05 -50.48
N GLU A 985 -22.11 46.12 -49.50
CA GLU A 985 -23.24 47.03 -49.47
C GLU A 985 -23.32 47.69 -48.09
N TYR A 986 -23.50 49.01 -48.03
CA TYR A 986 -23.54 49.80 -46.79
C TYR A 986 -22.32 49.62 -45.86
N VAL A 987 -21.10 49.60 -46.40
CA VAL A 987 -19.86 49.33 -45.63
C VAL A 987 -19.51 50.47 -44.66
N GLY A 988 -19.71 50.23 -43.36
CA GLY A 988 -19.41 51.15 -42.26
C GLY A 988 -19.50 50.45 -40.90
N LEU A 989 -19.04 51.11 -39.83
CA LEU A 989 -19.20 50.58 -38.46
C LEU A 989 -20.68 50.28 -38.18
N PHE A 990 -21.54 51.24 -38.51
CA PHE A 990 -22.98 51.06 -38.68
C PHE A 990 -23.29 51.00 -40.18
N GLY A 991 -23.95 49.93 -40.62
CA GLY A 991 -24.33 49.79 -42.02
C GLY A 991 -25.54 50.66 -42.33
N TYR A 992 -26.62 50.37 -41.62
CA TYR A 992 -27.90 51.04 -41.80
C TYR A 992 -28.51 51.37 -40.43
N THR A 993 -28.79 52.66 -40.18
CA THR A 993 -29.45 53.11 -38.94
C THR A 993 -30.82 53.71 -39.27
N GLY A 994 -31.86 53.27 -38.57
CA GLY A 994 -33.24 53.73 -38.77
C GLY A 994 -33.62 54.92 -37.87
N LEU A 995 -34.84 55.44 -38.05
CA LEU A 995 -35.37 56.63 -37.37
C LEU A 995 -35.30 56.58 -35.83
N GLY A 996 -35.32 55.39 -35.23
CA GLY A 996 -35.26 55.21 -33.77
C GLY A 996 -33.85 55.31 -33.19
N SER A 997 -32.81 55.30 -34.02
CA SER A 997 -31.43 55.22 -33.54
C SER A 997 -30.87 56.53 -32.99
N THR A 998 -30.00 56.40 -31.98
CA THR A 998 -29.14 57.49 -31.51
C THR A 998 -27.71 56.99 -31.32
N ILE A 999 -26.75 57.55 -32.04
CA ILE A 999 -25.32 57.29 -31.83
C ILE A 999 -24.71 58.53 -31.19
N ARG A 1000 -24.09 58.38 -30.01
CA ARG A 1000 -23.59 59.51 -29.24
C ARG A 1000 -22.29 59.26 -28.50
N ASN A 1001 -21.54 60.33 -28.22
CA ASN A 1001 -20.36 60.34 -27.36
C ASN A 1001 -19.27 59.34 -27.79
N LEU A 1002 -19.00 59.21 -29.09
CA LEU A 1002 -18.08 58.21 -29.63
C LEU A 1002 -16.94 58.88 -30.39
N ASN A 1003 -15.71 58.41 -30.19
CA ASN A 1003 -14.59 58.76 -31.05
C ASN A 1003 -14.32 57.62 -32.02
N VAL A 1004 -14.11 57.92 -33.31
CA VAL A 1004 -13.75 56.92 -34.32
C VAL A 1004 -12.45 57.33 -34.99
N VAL A 1005 -11.45 56.45 -34.94
CA VAL A 1005 -10.14 56.67 -35.58
C VAL A 1005 -10.00 55.71 -36.75
N VAL A 1006 -9.62 56.23 -37.91
CA VAL A 1006 -9.39 55.41 -39.13
C VAL A 1006 -7.92 55.43 -39.46
N GLU A 1007 -7.31 54.25 -39.55
CA GLU A 1007 -5.91 54.11 -39.94
C GLU A 1007 -5.71 54.04 -41.45
N SER A 1008 -4.45 54.06 -41.92
CA SER A 1008 -4.15 53.97 -43.34
C SER A 1008 -4.66 52.66 -43.94
N GLY A 1009 -5.39 52.71 -45.05
CA GLY A 1009 -6.09 51.54 -45.57
C GLY A 1009 -7.07 51.84 -46.71
N THR A 1010 -7.79 50.81 -47.15
CA THR A 1010 -8.97 50.97 -48.00
C THR A 1010 -10.15 50.35 -47.27
N TYR A 1011 -11.25 51.11 -47.17
CA TYR A 1011 -12.45 50.75 -46.44
C TYR A 1011 -13.61 50.71 -47.44
N GLY A 1012 -14.03 49.50 -47.82
CA GLY A 1012 -14.91 49.25 -48.97
C GLY A 1012 -14.13 48.88 -50.23
N SER A 1013 -14.86 48.65 -51.33
CA SER A 1013 -14.30 48.27 -52.64
C SER A 1013 -14.91 49.13 -53.77
N VAL A 1014 -14.36 49.02 -54.99
CA VAL A 1014 -14.93 49.67 -56.19
C VAL A 1014 -16.35 49.19 -56.53
N ASN A 1015 -16.76 48.06 -55.97
CA ASN A 1015 -18.10 47.50 -56.13
C ASN A 1015 -19.02 47.85 -54.95
N THR A 1016 -18.55 48.63 -53.97
CA THR A 1016 -19.35 48.98 -52.81
C THR A 1016 -20.39 50.03 -53.18
N ASP A 1017 -21.68 49.72 -52.98
CA ASP A 1017 -22.78 50.64 -53.34
C ASP A 1017 -22.76 51.91 -52.49
N ARG A 1018 -22.56 51.75 -51.17
CA ARG A 1018 -22.50 52.86 -50.20
C ARG A 1018 -21.48 52.54 -49.11
N THR A 1019 -20.67 53.54 -48.75
CA THR A 1019 -19.70 53.40 -47.66
C THR A 1019 -19.55 54.69 -46.87
N ALA A 1020 -19.38 54.54 -45.56
CA ALA A 1020 -18.87 55.58 -44.68
C ALA A 1020 -18.23 54.92 -43.47
N VAL A 1021 -17.24 55.58 -42.85
CA VAL A 1021 -16.54 55.02 -41.69
C VAL A 1021 -17.48 54.76 -40.51
N LEU A 1022 -18.36 55.73 -40.20
CA LEU A 1022 -19.28 55.63 -39.07
C LEU A 1022 -20.60 54.96 -39.46
N ALA A 1023 -21.38 55.56 -40.37
CA ALA A 1023 -22.70 55.09 -40.76
C ALA A 1023 -22.93 55.26 -42.26
N SER A 1024 -23.08 54.16 -43.02
CA SER A 1024 -23.22 54.23 -44.48
C SER A 1024 -24.57 54.75 -44.95
N TYR A 1025 -25.61 54.50 -44.16
CA TYR A 1025 -26.92 55.10 -44.32
C TYR A 1025 -27.51 55.43 -42.95
N ALA A 1026 -27.87 56.69 -42.74
CA ALA A 1026 -28.29 57.21 -41.44
C ALA A 1026 -29.63 57.96 -41.49
N GLU A 1027 -30.66 57.41 -40.85
CA GLU A 1027 -31.96 58.07 -40.63
C GLU A 1027 -32.17 58.57 -39.19
N GLY A 1028 -31.38 58.06 -38.23
CA GLY A 1028 -31.47 58.46 -36.83
C GLY A 1028 -30.57 59.64 -36.46
N ARG A 1029 -30.39 59.84 -35.16
CA ARG A 1029 -29.62 60.95 -34.59
C ARG A 1029 -28.16 60.55 -34.36
N ILE A 1030 -27.22 61.37 -34.84
CA ILE A 1030 -25.80 61.26 -34.52
C ILE A 1030 -25.38 62.55 -33.79
N GLU A 1031 -24.85 62.44 -32.58
CA GLU A 1031 -24.50 63.60 -31.74
C GLU A 1031 -23.21 63.40 -30.96
N ASN A 1032 -22.39 64.45 -30.82
CA ASN A 1032 -21.14 64.37 -30.06
C ASN A 1032 -20.26 63.18 -30.47
N VAL A 1033 -20.05 63.03 -31.79
CA VAL A 1033 -19.15 62.01 -32.37
C VAL A 1033 -18.00 62.71 -33.06
N GLU A 1034 -16.77 62.30 -32.75
CA GLU A 1034 -15.56 62.77 -33.40
C GLU A 1034 -14.99 61.69 -34.32
N ILE A 1035 -14.66 62.03 -35.56
CA ILE A 1035 -14.04 61.11 -36.52
C ILE A 1035 -12.67 61.66 -36.91
N THR A 1036 -11.61 60.91 -36.60
CA THR A 1036 -10.23 61.22 -36.98
C THR A 1036 -9.77 60.27 -38.08
N VAL A 1037 -9.42 60.81 -39.25
CA VAL A 1037 -8.90 60.04 -40.38
C VAL A 1037 -7.39 60.27 -40.47
N LYS A 1038 -6.58 59.21 -40.30
CA LYS A 1038 -5.11 59.31 -40.41
C LYS A 1038 -4.67 59.39 -41.88
N GLU A 1039 -3.50 59.98 -42.09
CA GLU A 1039 -2.90 60.09 -43.43
C GLU A 1039 -2.72 58.71 -44.09
N GLY A 1040 -3.25 58.53 -45.29
CA GLY A 1040 -3.20 57.26 -46.05
C GLY A 1040 -4.43 56.35 -45.91
N ALA A 1041 -5.50 56.81 -45.25
CA ALA A 1041 -6.79 56.13 -45.12
C ALA A 1041 -7.80 56.48 -46.23
#